data_AF-A0A6N8HDP9-F1
#
_entry.id   AF-A0A6N8HDP9-F1
#
_cell.length_a   1.000
_cell.length_b   1.000
_cell.length_c   1.000
_cell.angle_alpha   90.00
_cell.angle_beta   90.00
_cell.angle_gamma   90.00
#
_symmetry.space_group_name_H-M   'P 1'
#
loop_
_entity.id
_entity.type
_entity.pdbx_description
1 polymer ?
#
loop_
_entity_poly.entity_id
_entity_poly.type
_entity_poly.pdbx_seq_one_letter_code
_entity_poly.pdbx_strand_id
1 'polypeptide(L)'
;MSKAFLSHSSSDKELVRKVAKQLGVNNCTLDEISFEPGRKTLDEIFFELEKTDLFVLFISDKSLSSAWVKKEIIKAKEHLSNDIIERILPIIIDRDIKYSDPRIPKWIAKPYNLKFIDNEVIILKKIRQGLREINFKKNRFNEEIEKNFVGRNEQMERFENDINNLDNWVPTCIIAYNFFEGIGRRTFLKNALRKTLLIDSIYDPVYISIDSKESIENFIYKLNTIGKINEVSQYDFSEESVDSKIEIAKKIVKQFISFNEKIFIIDDGGIILPNTQMVEWFERLINDEEFSNQLSICLISKYRPNEVRLRKYKKSLVFRIPELSKVDSKNLFLKLLNIHGLSDINREDKEFFINNLKGIPSQIIYAVNQIDINLLEAKKNINDIVEYSDTFTSTILNQVKQNELSYQILILLSKSEIFSIDLINKIFGETSQTSEAIQTLYDLSVFNFVFSSYEYVRLNSYISDYINRSKLSLTQEYQSRFDNILKDLLRQDLDVVLENDYTEFIITIQKMLEEEKKIPKKYFIPALIIKNIIKEYDKGNYDYVIKICLQLLQNTNYDEQIIWETKYRLTLAYARNKDENFFEHVNYFKNEKNSLDYYFLLGFYYRIVNNKEKALEYFYKALSVYSEHSISKREIVNIYLSKGQYREALSLAKENYEKKRTNIFHLHSYFVCLVRQNVKFSNRDIQIIHGLMDAVRNSLDIKAEDIYRCMEGEYEFYVNNDLPKAIEILKNAIKLNENKLFPKKSLLEIYRKRDMSDAYDKLLATNLNGNYEEEN
;
A
#
# COMPACT_ATOMS: atom_id res chain seq x y z
N MET A 1 22.13 20.84 -1.61
CA MET A 1 20.92 20.72 -0.76
C MET A 1 21.09 21.65 0.42
N SER A 2 20.01 22.24 0.93
CA SER A 2 20.08 23.08 2.12
C SER A 2 20.53 22.31 3.37
N LYS A 3 21.32 22.94 4.23
CA LYS A 3 21.89 22.32 5.45
C LYS A 3 21.35 22.98 6.73
N ALA A 4 21.06 22.17 7.75
CA ALA A 4 20.60 22.63 9.08
C ALA A 4 21.71 22.51 10.15
N PHE A 5 21.95 23.57 10.92
CA PHE A 5 22.81 23.51 12.11
C PHE A 5 21.97 23.24 13.35
N LEU A 6 22.29 22.19 14.09
CA LEU A 6 21.51 21.75 15.26
C LEU A 6 22.17 22.23 16.56
N SER A 7 21.79 23.43 17.02
CA SER A 7 22.32 24.03 18.26
C SER A 7 21.62 23.48 19.50
N HIS A 8 22.37 22.86 20.41
CA HIS A 8 21.83 22.13 21.56
C HIS A 8 22.83 22.03 22.73
N SER A 9 22.33 21.66 23.92
CA SER A 9 23.18 21.29 25.06
C SER A 9 23.63 19.84 24.93
N SER A 10 24.80 19.49 25.48
CA SER A 10 25.27 18.10 25.56
C SER A 10 24.31 17.18 26.34
N SER A 11 23.48 17.74 27.23
CA SER A 11 22.41 16.99 27.92
C SER A 11 21.28 16.54 27.01
N ASP A 12 21.05 17.26 25.92
CA ASP A 12 19.91 17.07 25.02
C ASP A 12 20.31 16.24 23.79
N LYS A 13 21.54 15.72 23.81
CA LYS A 13 22.22 15.12 22.67
C LYS A 13 21.54 13.86 22.15
N GLU A 14 20.89 13.08 23.00
CA GLU A 14 20.17 11.88 22.55
C GLU A 14 19.05 12.20 21.56
N LEU A 15 18.20 13.19 21.89
CA LEU A 15 17.13 13.65 21.01
C LEU A 15 17.71 14.21 19.70
N VAL A 16 18.73 15.07 19.81
CA VAL A 16 19.31 15.74 18.64
C VAL A 16 20.06 14.75 17.74
N ARG A 17 20.71 13.72 18.30
CA ARG A 17 21.36 12.65 17.52
C ARG A 17 20.35 11.86 16.72
N LYS A 18 19.17 11.55 17.28
CA LYS A 18 18.09 10.88 16.54
C LYS A 18 17.61 11.76 15.37
N VAL A 19 17.34 13.04 15.63
CA VAL A 19 16.98 14.02 14.58
C VAL A 19 18.06 14.14 13.51
N ALA A 20 19.35 14.21 13.88
CA ALA A 20 20.46 14.32 12.95
C ALA A 20 20.59 13.08 12.06
N LYS A 21 20.48 11.88 12.64
CA LYS A 21 20.50 10.61 11.90
C LYS A 21 19.40 10.59 10.83
N GLN A 22 18.20 11.05 11.19
CA GLN A 22 17.04 11.10 10.29
C GLN A 22 17.11 12.20 9.22
N LEU A 23 17.81 13.30 9.48
CA LEU A 23 18.08 14.32 8.45
C LEU A 23 19.14 13.85 7.45
N GLY A 24 20.06 13.01 7.90
CA GLY A 24 21.21 12.54 7.13
C GLY A 24 22.39 13.52 7.20
N VAL A 25 23.60 12.98 7.11
CA VAL A 25 24.87 13.71 7.28
C VAL A 25 25.01 14.89 6.29
N ASN A 26 24.41 14.77 5.10
CA ASN A 26 24.48 15.81 4.07
C ASN A 26 23.54 17.00 4.31
N ASN A 27 22.52 16.84 5.16
CA ASN A 27 21.49 17.87 5.37
C ASN A 27 21.55 18.49 6.77
N CYS A 28 22.44 18.04 7.64
CA CYS A 28 22.61 18.62 8.97
C CYS A 28 24.09 18.68 9.41
N THR A 29 24.38 19.58 10.34
CA THR A 29 25.65 19.65 11.06
C THR A 29 25.42 19.30 12.52
N LEU A 30 26.22 18.35 13.03
CA LEU A 30 26.30 17.97 14.44
C LEU A 30 27.78 17.90 14.85
N ASP A 31 28.10 18.33 16.06
CA ASP A 31 29.46 18.35 16.62
C ASP A 31 30.21 17.01 16.50
N GLU A 32 29.54 15.88 16.75
CA GLU A 32 30.15 14.53 16.67
C GLU A 32 30.36 14.02 15.24
N ILE A 33 29.64 14.57 14.28
CA ILE A 33 29.58 14.03 12.91
C ILE A 33 30.41 14.89 11.97
N SER A 34 30.40 16.21 12.17
CA SER A 34 30.89 17.18 11.18
C SER A 34 32.22 17.82 11.53
N PHE A 35 32.70 17.73 12.78
CA PHE A 35 33.94 18.42 13.20
C PHE A 35 35.17 17.54 13.03
N GLU A 36 36.24 18.13 12.50
CA GLU A 36 37.50 17.43 12.28
C GLU A 36 38.25 17.19 13.60
N PRO A 37 38.69 15.94 13.88
CA PRO A 37 39.49 15.63 15.07
C PRO A 37 40.77 16.48 15.16
N GLY A 38 41.03 17.07 16.32
CA GLY A 38 42.25 17.85 16.59
C GLY A 38 42.18 19.35 16.26
N ARG A 39 41.04 19.86 15.79
CA ARG A 39 40.81 21.30 15.60
C ARG A 39 40.15 21.97 16.80
N LYS A 40 40.23 23.31 16.87
CA LYS A 40 39.52 24.09 17.89
C LYS A 40 38.03 24.07 17.61
N THR A 41 37.24 23.53 18.55
CA THR A 41 35.78 23.38 18.43
C THR A 41 35.06 24.67 18.06
N LEU A 42 35.52 25.81 18.57
CA LEU A 42 34.89 27.11 18.32
C LEU A 42 35.05 27.56 16.86
N ASP A 43 36.21 27.29 16.26
CA ASP A 43 36.49 27.64 14.87
C ASP A 43 35.67 26.75 13.92
N GLU A 44 35.52 25.46 14.26
CA GLU A 44 34.68 24.51 13.51
C GLU A 44 33.18 24.85 13.59
N ILE A 45 32.68 25.28 14.77
CA ILE A 45 31.31 25.77 14.93
C ILE A 45 31.04 26.94 13.97
N PHE A 46 31.93 27.93 13.91
CA PHE A 46 31.75 29.08 13.02
C PHE A 46 31.86 28.70 11.54
N PHE A 47 32.82 27.85 11.19
CA PHE A 47 32.97 27.36 9.83
C PHE A 47 31.74 26.59 9.32
N GLU A 48 31.14 25.75 10.16
CA GLU A 48 29.92 25.03 9.77
C GLU A 48 28.67 25.92 9.78
N LEU A 49 28.60 26.93 10.66
CA LEU A 49 27.52 27.93 10.62
C LEU A 49 27.55 28.77 9.33
N GLU A 50 28.71 29.05 8.75
CA GLU A 50 28.82 29.75 7.46
C GLU A 50 28.27 28.94 6.28
N LYS A 51 28.24 27.61 6.40
CA LYS A 51 27.71 26.69 5.37
C LYS A 51 26.25 26.29 5.62
N THR A 52 25.61 26.90 6.61
CA THR A 52 24.28 26.52 7.07
C THR A 52 23.23 27.49 6.53
N ASP A 53 22.11 26.94 6.07
CA ASP A 53 20.97 27.73 5.61
C ASP A 53 19.88 27.87 6.68
N LEU A 54 19.74 26.86 7.55
CA LEU A 54 18.74 26.80 8.62
C LEU A 54 19.42 26.63 9.98
N PHE A 55 19.26 27.58 10.89
CA PHE A 55 19.71 27.43 12.26
C PHE A 55 18.58 26.90 13.15
N VAL A 56 18.74 25.70 13.70
CA VAL A 56 17.77 25.07 14.61
C VAL A 56 18.27 25.21 16.03
N LEU A 57 17.51 25.88 16.89
CA LEU A 57 17.84 26.08 18.29
C LEU A 57 16.94 25.22 19.18
N PHE A 58 17.53 24.22 19.83
CA PHE A 58 16.87 23.40 20.84
C PHE A 58 16.96 24.08 22.21
N ILE A 59 15.82 24.57 22.70
CA ILE A 59 15.72 25.36 23.93
C ILE A 59 15.35 24.44 25.10
N SER A 60 16.27 24.33 26.06
CA SER A 60 16.12 23.65 27.34
C SER A 60 16.75 24.51 28.45
N ASP A 61 16.49 24.18 29.72
CA ASP A 61 17.17 24.86 30.83
C ASP A 61 18.70 24.80 30.72
N LYS A 62 19.21 23.66 30.24
CA LYS A 62 20.64 23.42 30.04
C LYS A 62 21.18 24.15 28.82
N SER A 63 20.45 24.20 27.71
CA SER A 63 20.92 24.90 26.50
C SER A 63 20.96 26.41 26.70
N LEU A 64 19.99 27.00 27.41
CA LEU A 64 20.00 28.41 27.79
C LEU A 64 21.11 28.77 28.78
N SER A 65 21.63 27.80 29.51
CA SER A 65 22.74 27.98 30.45
C SER A 65 24.12 27.75 29.80
N SER A 66 24.18 27.03 28.69
CA SER A 66 25.42 26.68 27.98
C SER A 66 26.13 27.89 27.38
N ALA A 67 27.44 28.01 27.65
CA ALA A 67 28.27 29.07 27.07
C ALA A 67 28.46 28.90 25.55
N TRP A 68 28.44 27.66 25.05
CA TRP A 68 28.57 27.36 23.62
C TRP A 68 27.33 27.76 22.84
N VAL A 69 26.15 27.33 23.29
CA VAL A 69 24.85 27.68 22.68
C VAL A 69 24.65 29.19 22.66
N LYS A 70 25.03 29.92 23.72
CA LYS A 70 24.99 31.39 23.73
C LYS A 70 25.85 32.02 22.63
N LYS A 71 27.05 31.50 22.38
CA LYS A 71 27.92 31.99 21.29
C LYS A 71 27.32 31.67 19.92
N GLU A 72 26.77 30.47 19.74
CA GLU A 72 26.07 30.06 18.52
C GLU A 72 24.87 30.97 18.23
N ILE A 73 24.04 31.28 19.23
CA ILE A 73 22.90 32.21 19.10
C ILE A 73 23.35 33.60 18.66
N ILE A 74 24.44 34.13 19.22
CA ILE A 74 24.99 35.44 18.84
C ILE A 74 25.44 35.41 17.38
N LYS A 75 26.20 34.37 16.99
CA LYS A 75 26.70 34.23 15.63
C LYS A 75 25.58 34.02 14.60
N ALA A 76 24.58 33.21 14.95
CA ALA A 76 23.40 33.00 14.12
C ALA A 76 22.63 34.30 13.88
N LYS A 77 22.55 35.20 14.87
CA LYS A 77 21.95 36.53 14.69
C LYS A 77 22.74 37.40 13.70
N GLU A 78 24.08 37.40 13.79
CA GLU A 78 24.93 38.11 12.83
C GLU A 78 24.73 37.57 11.42
N HIS A 79 24.74 36.25 11.25
CA HIS A 79 24.56 35.61 9.94
C HIS A 79 23.14 35.76 9.39
N LEU A 80 22.10 35.78 10.23
CA LEU A 80 20.75 36.13 9.82
C LEU A 80 20.65 37.59 9.35
N SER A 81 21.37 38.51 10.01
CA SER A 81 21.37 39.93 9.64
C SER A 81 22.16 40.22 8.35
N ASN A 82 23.07 39.31 7.99
CA ASN A 82 23.91 39.38 6.80
C ASN A 82 23.41 38.47 5.65
N ASP A 83 22.19 37.93 5.75
CA ASP A 83 21.58 37.01 4.78
C ASP A 83 22.41 35.73 4.46
N ILE A 84 23.29 35.32 5.38
CA ILE A 84 24.05 34.06 5.29
C ILE A 84 23.17 32.89 5.72
N ILE A 85 22.45 33.05 6.84
CA ILE A 85 21.44 32.10 7.31
C ILE A 85 20.08 32.63 6.85
N GLU A 86 19.34 31.84 6.09
CA GLU A 86 18.03 32.25 5.58
C GLU A 86 16.93 32.19 6.65
N ARG A 87 17.06 31.28 7.62
CA ARG A 87 16.01 31.06 8.61
C ARG A 87 16.53 30.54 9.94
N ILE A 88 15.81 30.92 11.00
CA ILE A 88 16.00 30.40 12.36
C ILE A 88 14.73 29.67 12.81
N LEU A 89 14.91 28.49 13.40
CA LEU A 89 13.85 27.64 13.94
C LEU A 89 14.11 27.35 15.43
N PRO A 90 13.55 28.17 16.33
CA PRO A 90 13.63 27.92 17.77
C PRO A 90 12.55 26.94 18.22
N ILE A 91 12.94 25.92 18.98
CA ILE A 91 12.03 24.86 19.47
C ILE A 91 12.28 24.67 20.96
N ILE A 92 11.23 24.77 21.78
CA ILE A 92 11.33 24.43 23.20
C ILE A 92 11.18 22.91 23.34
N ILE A 93 12.16 22.25 23.93
CA ILE A 93 12.17 20.80 24.17
C ILE A 93 12.10 20.44 25.67
N ASP A 94 12.02 21.45 26.53
CA ASP A 94 11.94 21.31 27.98
C ASP A 94 10.63 21.88 28.51
N ARG A 95 9.86 21.08 29.26
CA ARG A 95 8.52 21.44 29.77
C ARG A 95 8.56 22.61 30.74
N ASP A 96 9.68 22.77 31.43
CA ASP A 96 9.84 23.80 32.47
C ASP A 96 10.16 25.18 31.88
N ILE A 97 10.53 25.24 30.59
CA ILE A 97 10.84 26.48 29.89
C ILE A 97 9.60 27.03 29.19
N LYS A 98 9.27 28.28 29.48
CA LYS A 98 8.18 29.02 28.82
C LYS A 98 8.73 29.97 27.77
N TYR A 99 7.90 30.35 26.81
CA TYR A 99 8.22 31.36 25.79
C TYR A 99 8.68 32.71 26.37
N SER A 100 8.29 33.00 27.62
CA SER A 100 8.61 34.23 28.34
C SER A 100 9.89 34.15 29.19
N ASP A 101 10.66 33.05 29.13
CA ASP A 101 11.90 32.92 29.89
C ASP A 101 12.88 34.06 29.52
N PRO A 102 13.36 34.85 30.50
CA PRO A 102 14.18 36.04 30.25
C PRO A 102 15.54 35.72 29.64
N ARG A 103 16.02 34.48 29.71
CA ARG A 103 17.27 34.03 29.09
C ARG A 103 17.13 33.89 27.57
N ILE A 104 15.91 33.77 27.05
CA ILE A 104 15.65 33.72 25.60
C ILE A 104 15.79 35.15 25.04
N PRO A 105 16.67 35.39 24.05
CA PRO A 105 16.85 36.72 23.48
C PRO A 105 15.55 37.30 22.91
N LYS A 106 15.30 38.60 23.12
CA LYS A 106 14.09 39.27 22.63
C LYS A 106 13.86 39.15 21.12
N TRP A 107 14.93 39.03 20.33
CA TRP A 107 14.85 38.86 18.88
C TRP A 107 14.38 37.45 18.47
N ILE A 108 14.41 36.48 19.40
CA ILE A 108 13.79 35.16 19.26
C ILE A 108 12.41 35.15 19.94
N ALA A 109 12.33 35.62 21.19
CA ALA A 109 11.11 35.51 22.01
C ALA A 109 9.91 36.31 21.48
N LYS A 110 10.13 37.41 20.73
CA LYS A 110 9.06 38.26 20.22
C LYS A 110 8.50 37.86 18.85
N PRO A 111 9.33 37.61 17.81
CA PRO A 111 8.79 37.34 16.47
C PRO A 111 8.49 35.86 16.22
N TYR A 112 9.00 34.93 17.05
CA TYR A 112 8.76 33.49 16.87
C TYR A 112 7.71 32.96 17.83
N ASN A 113 6.88 32.04 17.34
CA ASN A 113 5.91 31.31 18.17
C ASN A 113 6.62 30.14 18.88
N LEU A 114 7.09 30.38 20.09
CA LEU A 114 7.80 29.37 20.89
C LEU A 114 6.80 28.46 21.59
N LYS A 115 6.73 27.21 21.13
CA LYS A 115 5.95 26.14 21.75
C LYS A 115 6.85 25.01 22.21
N PHE A 116 6.45 24.38 23.30
CA PHE A 116 7.03 23.13 23.75
C PHE A 116 6.65 22.00 22.79
N ILE A 117 7.63 21.25 22.33
CA ILE A 117 7.50 20.07 21.47
C ILE A 117 8.44 19.00 22.02
N ASP A 118 7.91 17.95 22.63
CA ASP A 118 8.66 16.73 23.00
C ASP A 118 8.68 15.67 21.88
N ASN A 119 7.89 15.90 20.85
CA ASN A 119 7.71 14.94 19.78
C ASN A 119 8.80 15.08 18.70
N GLU A 120 9.70 14.10 18.65
CA GLU A 120 10.79 13.99 17.67
C GLU A 120 10.32 14.08 16.21
N VAL A 121 9.22 13.43 15.84
CA VAL A 121 8.73 13.42 14.45
C VAL A 121 8.19 14.80 14.05
N ILE A 122 7.51 15.48 14.96
CA ILE A 122 7.06 16.86 14.75
C ILE A 122 8.27 17.80 14.65
N ILE A 123 9.29 17.63 15.50
CA ILE A 123 10.54 18.40 15.42
C ILE A 123 11.20 18.21 14.05
N LEU A 124 11.43 16.95 13.64
CA LEU A 124 12.03 16.60 12.36
C LEU A 124 11.23 17.20 11.20
N LYS A 125 9.90 17.09 11.25
CA LYS A 125 9.00 17.66 10.25
C LYS A 125 9.15 19.17 10.14
N LYS A 126 9.21 19.91 11.26
CA LYS A 126 9.40 21.37 11.24
C LYS A 126 10.76 21.75 10.66
N ILE A 127 11.82 21.01 10.98
CA ILE A 127 13.16 21.23 10.42
C ILE A 127 13.13 21.00 8.90
N ARG A 128 12.53 19.89 8.44
CA ARG A 128 12.40 19.58 7.01
C ARG A 128 11.54 20.56 6.26
N GLN A 129 10.45 21.05 6.86
CA GLN A 129 9.65 22.14 6.29
C GLN A 129 10.52 23.39 6.10
N GLY A 130 11.34 23.74 7.10
CA GLY A 130 12.30 24.83 6.99
C GLY A 130 13.35 24.62 5.90
N LEU A 131 13.91 23.42 5.79
CA LEU A 131 14.87 23.10 4.71
C LEU A 131 14.20 23.10 3.33
N ARG A 132 12.96 22.63 3.22
CA ARG A 132 12.19 22.68 1.96
C ARG A 132 11.91 24.11 1.55
N GLU A 133 11.52 24.99 2.47
CA GLU A 133 11.31 26.41 2.18
C GLU A 133 12.55 27.06 1.55
N ILE A 134 13.73 26.78 2.10
CA ILE A 134 15.01 27.29 1.61
C ILE A 134 15.34 26.66 0.26
N ASN A 135 15.22 25.34 0.11
CA ASN A 135 15.46 24.66 -1.17
C ASN A 135 14.51 25.13 -2.27
N PHE A 136 13.25 25.45 -1.92
CA PHE A 136 12.25 25.98 -2.84
C PHE A 136 12.77 27.28 -3.44
N LYS A 137 13.17 28.24 -2.60
CA LYS A 137 13.79 29.50 -3.03
C LYS A 137 15.03 29.32 -3.91
N LYS A 138 15.80 28.24 -3.70
CA LYS A 138 17.08 27.98 -4.38
C LYS A 138 16.98 27.18 -5.69
N ASN A 139 15.97 26.32 -5.88
CA ASN A 139 15.91 25.39 -7.03
C ASN A 139 14.58 25.42 -7.79
N ARG A 140 14.61 26.00 -8.99
CA ARG A 140 13.46 26.18 -9.88
C ARG A 140 12.78 24.89 -10.33
N PHE A 141 13.52 23.79 -10.55
CA PHE A 141 12.95 22.52 -11.02
C PHE A 141 12.00 21.90 -10.00
N ASN A 142 12.42 21.86 -8.73
CA ASN A 142 11.61 21.32 -7.64
C ASN A 142 10.35 22.17 -7.39
N GLU A 143 10.46 23.49 -7.56
CA GLU A 143 9.28 24.36 -7.51
C GLU A 143 8.27 24.05 -8.63
N GLU A 144 8.75 23.84 -9.87
CA GLU A 144 7.90 23.61 -11.03
C GLU A 144 7.14 22.28 -10.96
N ILE A 145 7.76 21.22 -10.40
CA ILE A 145 7.10 19.94 -10.11
C ILE A 145 6.07 20.08 -8.99
N GLU A 146 6.43 20.71 -7.86
CA GLU A 146 5.49 20.88 -6.73
C GLU A 146 4.28 21.76 -7.08
N LYS A 147 4.49 22.77 -7.94
CA LYS A 147 3.43 23.62 -8.51
C LYS A 147 2.75 22.96 -9.73
N ASN A 148 3.10 21.72 -10.07
CA ASN A 148 2.48 21.03 -11.20
C ASN A 148 1.10 20.46 -10.83
N PHE A 149 0.09 21.31 -10.90
CA PHE A 149 -1.31 20.94 -10.80
C PHE A 149 -2.07 21.53 -11.98
N VAL A 150 -2.83 20.69 -12.69
CA VAL A 150 -3.53 21.05 -13.93
C VAL A 150 -4.96 20.57 -13.88
N GLY A 151 -5.90 21.44 -14.28
CA GLY A 151 -7.31 21.13 -14.42
C GLY A 151 -8.08 21.03 -13.11
N ARG A 152 -9.25 20.39 -13.17
CA ARG A 152 -10.18 20.20 -12.04
C ARG A 152 -10.72 21.50 -11.45
N ASN A 153 -10.88 22.51 -12.30
CA ASN A 153 -11.35 23.82 -11.90
C ASN A 153 -12.74 23.77 -11.26
N GLU A 154 -13.65 22.94 -11.77
CA GLU A 154 -14.99 22.74 -11.19
C GLU A 154 -14.91 22.17 -9.76
N GLN A 155 -14.08 21.15 -9.54
CA GLN A 155 -13.92 20.56 -8.20
C GLN A 155 -13.24 21.54 -7.25
N MET A 156 -12.31 22.36 -7.74
CA MET A 156 -11.62 23.40 -6.98
C MET A 156 -12.56 24.55 -6.61
N GLU A 157 -13.39 24.99 -7.54
CA GLU A 157 -14.43 26.01 -7.34
C GLU A 157 -15.47 25.52 -6.33
N ARG A 158 -15.95 24.29 -6.48
CA ARG A 158 -16.86 23.68 -5.50
C ARG A 158 -16.22 23.61 -4.11
N PHE A 159 -14.95 23.20 -4.03
CA PHE A 159 -14.24 23.14 -2.75
C PHE A 159 -14.18 24.52 -2.09
N GLU A 160 -13.85 25.56 -2.85
CA GLU A 160 -13.79 26.94 -2.38
C GLU A 160 -15.16 27.43 -1.88
N ASN A 161 -16.24 27.15 -2.62
CA ASN A 161 -17.60 27.50 -2.22
C ASN A 161 -18.08 26.75 -0.97
N ASP A 162 -17.77 25.45 -0.87
CA ASP A 162 -18.17 24.62 0.28
C ASP A 162 -17.42 25.05 1.57
N ILE A 163 -16.14 25.44 1.46
CA ILE A 163 -15.34 25.97 2.58
C ILE A 163 -15.76 27.39 2.95
N ASN A 164 -15.97 28.27 1.96
CA ASN A 164 -16.42 29.64 2.16
C ASN A 164 -17.95 29.72 2.27
N ASN A 165 -18.52 28.99 3.23
CA ASN A 165 -19.96 28.97 3.47
C ASN A 165 -20.43 30.09 4.40
N LEU A 166 -21.72 30.44 4.30
CA LEU A 166 -22.35 31.52 5.08
C LEU A 166 -22.38 31.25 6.60
N ASP A 167 -22.34 29.97 6.98
CA ASP A 167 -22.37 29.55 8.38
C ASP A 167 -21.00 29.66 9.06
N ASN A 168 -19.94 30.04 8.31
CA ASN A 168 -18.53 29.99 8.74
C ASN A 168 -18.13 28.63 9.33
N TRP A 169 -18.76 27.56 8.83
CA TRP A 169 -18.55 26.21 9.28
C TRP A 169 -17.31 25.60 8.61
N VAL A 170 -16.46 24.94 9.39
CA VAL A 170 -15.31 24.20 8.91
C VAL A 170 -15.53 22.70 9.14
N PRO A 171 -15.40 21.85 8.10
CA PRO A 171 -15.57 20.41 8.26
C PRO A 171 -14.45 19.82 9.12
N THR A 172 -14.79 18.82 9.94
CA THR A 172 -13.82 18.01 10.67
C THR A 172 -12.98 17.14 9.74
N CYS A 173 -13.63 16.57 8.73
CA CYS A 173 -13.03 15.65 7.77
C CYS A 173 -13.33 16.06 6.32
N ILE A 174 -12.33 16.01 5.45
CA ILE A 174 -12.53 16.16 4.00
C ILE A 174 -12.16 14.85 3.31
N ILE A 175 -13.06 14.34 2.48
CA ILE A 175 -12.91 13.05 1.80
C ILE A 175 -12.73 13.28 0.30
N ALA A 176 -11.61 12.85 -0.27
CA ALA A 176 -11.40 12.78 -1.71
C ALA A 176 -11.37 11.32 -2.16
N TYR A 177 -12.27 10.94 -3.08
CA TYR A 177 -12.40 9.54 -3.48
C TYR A 177 -12.38 9.31 -5.00
N ASN A 178 -11.85 8.15 -5.38
CA ASN A 178 -11.93 7.51 -6.69
C ASN A 178 -11.31 6.11 -6.56
N PHE A 179 -11.90 5.12 -7.24
CA PHE A 179 -11.41 3.75 -7.26
C PHE A 179 -10.00 3.61 -7.85
N PHE A 180 -9.67 4.40 -8.87
CA PHE A 180 -8.38 4.34 -9.54
C PHE A 180 -7.27 4.97 -8.69
N GLU A 181 -6.18 4.23 -8.52
CA GLU A 181 -4.94 4.75 -7.93
C GLU A 181 -4.24 5.68 -8.91
N GLY A 182 -3.46 6.64 -8.40
CA GLY A 182 -2.75 7.60 -9.25
C GLY A 182 -3.63 8.66 -9.93
N ILE A 183 -4.93 8.68 -9.66
CA ILE A 183 -5.82 9.76 -10.12
C ILE A 183 -5.46 11.14 -9.53
N GLY A 184 -4.59 11.24 -8.52
CA GLY A 184 -4.20 12.52 -7.93
C GLY A 184 -5.16 13.06 -6.87
N ARG A 185 -5.84 12.18 -6.11
CA ARG A 185 -6.64 12.54 -4.92
C ARG A 185 -5.83 13.36 -3.89
N ARG A 186 -4.59 12.90 -3.61
CA ARG A 186 -3.66 13.55 -2.67
C ARG A 186 -3.27 14.94 -3.15
N THR A 187 -2.86 15.03 -4.41
CA THR A 187 -2.48 16.28 -5.08
C THR A 187 -3.63 17.27 -5.12
N PHE A 188 -4.87 16.81 -5.38
CA PHE A 188 -6.06 17.65 -5.33
C PHE A 188 -6.26 18.26 -3.93
N LEU A 189 -6.31 17.44 -2.87
CA LEU A 189 -6.53 17.93 -1.51
C LEU A 189 -5.44 18.92 -1.08
N LYS A 190 -4.16 18.59 -1.34
CA LYS A 190 -3.02 19.48 -1.04
C LYS A 190 -3.17 20.84 -1.74
N ASN A 191 -3.56 20.87 -3.02
CA ASN A 191 -3.75 22.13 -3.74
C ASN A 191 -5.02 22.90 -3.32
N ALA A 192 -6.12 22.19 -3.03
CA ALA A 192 -7.37 22.82 -2.61
C ALA A 192 -7.27 23.48 -1.23
N LEU A 193 -6.59 22.81 -0.29
CA LEU A 193 -6.32 23.36 1.03
C LEU A 193 -5.36 24.55 0.98
N ARG A 194 -4.35 24.51 0.08
CA ARG A 194 -3.45 25.65 -0.16
C ARG A 194 -4.22 26.86 -0.72
N LYS A 195 -5.10 26.64 -1.69
CA LYS A 195 -5.90 27.70 -2.32
C LYS A 195 -6.83 28.39 -1.32
N THR A 196 -7.40 27.63 -0.39
CA THR A 196 -8.31 28.13 0.66
C THR A 196 -7.60 28.56 1.94
N LEU A 197 -6.26 28.61 1.95
CA LEU A 197 -5.43 29.00 3.09
C LEU A 197 -5.62 28.14 4.36
N LEU A 198 -6.16 26.92 4.21
CA LEU A 198 -6.26 25.95 5.29
C LEU A 198 -4.92 25.27 5.60
N ILE A 199 -3.98 25.29 4.63
CA ILE A 199 -2.57 24.91 4.80
C ILE A 199 -1.66 25.85 4.02
N ASP A 200 -0.40 25.96 4.45
CA ASP A 200 0.60 26.75 3.75
C ASP A 200 1.09 26.09 2.44
N SER A 201 1.62 26.90 1.52
CA SER A 201 2.21 26.43 0.25
C SER A 201 3.37 25.46 0.43
N ILE A 202 4.00 25.49 1.58
CA ILE A 202 5.17 24.72 2.01
C ILE A 202 4.82 23.61 3.00
N TYR A 203 3.54 23.54 3.41
CA TYR A 203 3.05 22.51 4.31
C TYR A 203 3.19 21.13 3.67
N ASP A 204 3.81 20.21 4.40
CA ASP A 204 3.89 18.80 4.04
C ASP A 204 2.94 17.99 4.92
N PRO A 205 1.94 17.29 4.38
CA PRO A 205 1.00 16.54 5.20
C PRO A 205 1.60 15.34 5.95
N VAL A 206 0.99 14.99 7.10
CA VAL A 206 1.23 13.71 7.77
C VAL A 206 0.41 12.63 7.10
N TYR A 207 1.07 11.73 6.37
CA TYR A 207 0.40 10.59 5.74
C TYR A 207 0.47 9.36 6.63
N ILE A 208 -0.69 8.81 6.95
CA ILE A 208 -0.83 7.42 7.43
C ILE A 208 -1.63 6.63 6.39
N SER A 209 -1.42 5.33 6.31
CA SER A 209 -2.24 4.43 5.49
C SER A 209 -3.07 3.51 6.37
N ILE A 210 -4.26 3.17 5.90
CA ILE A 210 -5.13 2.15 6.50
C ILE A 210 -5.59 1.20 5.39
N ASP A 211 -5.18 -0.06 5.48
CA ASP A 211 -5.59 -1.16 4.60
C ASP A 211 -6.93 -1.76 5.03
N SER A 212 -7.64 -2.39 4.09
CA SER A 212 -8.86 -3.19 4.26
C SER A 212 -8.86 -4.23 5.38
N LYS A 213 -7.67 -4.64 5.86
CA LYS A 213 -7.50 -5.64 6.91
C LYS A 213 -6.98 -5.04 8.22
N GLU A 214 -7.03 -3.72 8.39
CA GLU A 214 -6.55 -3.03 9.58
C GLU A 214 -7.69 -2.46 10.42
N SER A 215 -7.48 -2.42 11.72
CA SER A 215 -8.46 -1.99 12.71
C SER A 215 -8.02 -0.70 13.42
N ILE A 216 -8.81 -0.27 14.42
CA ILE A 216 -8.50 0.95 15.19
C ILE A 216 -7.13 0.87 15.90
N GLU A 217 -6.69 -0.31 16.31
CA GLU A 217 -5.38 -0.51 16.94
C GLU A 217 -4.26 -0.13 15.99
N ASN A 218 -4.33 -0.53 14.71
CA ASN A 218 -3.38 -0.09 13.69
C ASN A 218 -3.38 1.43 13.54
N PHE A 219 -4.56 2.06 13.52
CA PHE A 219 -4.67 3.51 13.46
C PHE A 219 -3.99 4.19 14.66
N ILE A 220 -4.23 3.69 15.87
CA ILE A 220 -3.61 4.18 17.11
C ILE A 220 -2.10 4.00 17.07
N TYR A 221 -1.61 2.81 16.74
CA TYR A 221 -0.17 2.53 16.69
C TYR A 221 0.54 3.37 15.63
N LYS A 222 0.00 3.47 14.41
CA LYS A 222 0.58 4.29 13.33
C LYS A 222 0.64 5.76 13.70
N LEU A 223 -0.44 6.29 14.31
CA LEU A 223 -0.41 7.66 14.82
C LEU A 223 0.54 7.82 16.00
N ASN A 224 0.68 6.82 16.86
CA ASN A 224 1.58 6.87 18.01
C ASN A 224 3.05 6.74 17.62
N THR A 225 3.39 6.05 16.54
CA THR A 225 4.74 6.07 15.94
C THR A 225 5.16 7.51 15.64
N ILE A 226 4.21 8.36 15.28
CA ILE A 226 4.42 9.78 15.01
C ILE A 226 4.27 10.60 16.30
N GLY A 227 3.22 10.39 17.09
CA GLY A 227 2.81 11.16 18.27
C GLY A 227 3.63 10.93 19.54
N LYS A 228 4.21 9.73 19.69
CA LYS A 228 4.96 9.19 20.85
C LYS A 228 4.29 9.49 22.20
N ILE A 229 3.02 9.15 22.35
CA ILE A 229 2.32 9.18 23.62
C ILE A 229 2.72 7.94 24.43
N ASN A 230 3.47 8.15 25.51
CA ASN A 230 3.97 7.07 26.37
C ASN A 230 2.86 6.15 26.88
N GLU A 231 1.69 6.71 27.19
CA GLU A 231 0.54 5.95 27.69
C GLU A 231 0.07 4.88 26.71
N VAL A 232 0.20 5.09 25.39
CA VAL A 232 -0.24 4.12 24.37
C VAL A 232 0.49 2.78 24.52
N SER A 233 1.77 2.81 24.90
CA SER A 233 2.56 1.59 25.16
C SER A 233 2.15 0.82 26.42
N GLN A 234 1.36 1.46 27.29
CA GLN A 234 0.91 0.88 28.56
C GLN A 234 -0.44 0.15 28.44
N TYR A 235 -1.20 0.41 27.38
CA TYR A 235 -2.51 -0.23 27.19
C TYR A 235 -2.38 -1.64 26.62
N ASP A 236 -3.26 -2.52 27.10
CA ASP A 236 -3.50 -3.82 26.49
C ASP A 236 -4.72 -3.76 25.58
N PHE A 237 -4.51 -3.47 24.30
CA PHE A 237 -5.62 -3.35 23.35
C PHE A 237 -6.41 -4.65 23.15
N SER A 238 -5.90 -5.82 23.59
CA SER A 238 -6.69 -7.05 23.60
C SER A 238 -7.76 -7.09 24.68
N GLU A 239 -7.65 -6.26 25.73
CA GLU A 239 -8.59 -6.19 26.84
C GLU A 239 -9.42 -4.90 26.82
N GLU A 240 -8.88 -3.83 26.21
CA GLU A 240 -9.58 -2.54 26.08
C GLU A 240 -10.85 -2.64 25.21
N SER A 241 -11.91 -1.94 25.63
CA SER A 241 -13.14 -1.82 24.84
C SER A 241 -12.93 -0.97 23.58
N VAL A 242 -13.81 -1.11 22.58
CA VAL A 242 -13.81 -0.25 21.39
C VAL A 242 -13.96 1.23 21.79
N ASP A 243 -14.76 1.53 22.81
CA ASP A 243 -14.95 2.89 23.32
C ASP A 243 -13.65 3.47 23.88
N SER A 244 -12.92 2.70 24.70
CA SER A 244 -11.62 3.10 25.26
C SER A 244 -10.60 3.35 24.16
N LYS A 245 -10.55 2.49 23.14
CA LYS A 245 -9.69 2.66 21.95
C LYS A 245 -10.01 3.94 21.20
N ILE A 246 -11.29 4.27 21.01
CA ILE A 246 -11.72 5.52 20.38
C ILE A 246 -11.25 6.73 21.20
N GLU A 247 -11.35 6.69 22.53
CA GLU A 247 -10.85 7.77 23.39
C GLU A 247 -9.33 7.96 23.30
N ILE A 248 -8.57 6.86 23.21
CA ILE A 248 -7.12 6.92 22.98
C ILE A 248 -6.82 7.55 21.61
N ALA A 249 -7.52 7.12 20.55
CA ALA A 249 -7.39 7.70 19.22
C ALA A 249 -7.71 9.21 19.23
N LYS A 250 -8.75 9.65 19.94
CA LYS A 250 -9.09 11.07 20.12
C LYS A 250 -7.96 11.87 20.75
N LYS A 251 -7.37 11.37 21.84
CA LYS A 251 -6.23 12.03 22.52
C LYS A 251 -5.05 12.23 21.58
N ILE A 252 -4.72 11.22 20.78
CA ILE A 252 -3.64 11.31 19.80
C ILE A 252 -3.97 12.36 18.73
N VAL A 253 -5.16 12.31 18.13
CA VAL A 253 -5.59 13.29 17.11
C VAL A 253 -5.55 14.73 17.64
N LYS A 254 -5.98 14.96 18.89
CA LYS A 254 -5.88 16.29 19.54
C LYS A 254 -4.46 16.82 19.62
N GLN A 255 -3.48 15.94 19.88
CA GLN A 255 -2.08 16.34 19.94
C GLN A 255 -1.65 16.92 18.58
N PHE A 256 -1.97 16.26 17.46
CA PHE A 256 -1.69 16.79 16.12
C PHE A 256 -2.35 18.15 15.88
N ILE A 257 -3.62 18.28 16.24
CA ILE A 257 -4.38 19.54 16.11
C ILE A 257 -3.68 20.67 16.90
N SER A 258 -3.19 20.40 18.11
CA SER A 258 -2.51 21.41 18.95
C SER A 258 -1.23 21.99 18.31
N PHE A 259 -0.61 21.21 17.42
CA PHE A 259 0.55 21.60 16.59
C PHE A 259 0.16 22.16 15.21
N ASN A 260 -1.14 22.40 14.98
CA ASN A 260 -1.72 22.81 13.70
C ASN A 260 -1.50 21.78 12.56
N GLU A 261 -1.28 20.52 12.93
CA GLU A 261 -1.09 19.42 11.98
C GLU A 261 -2.42 18.79 11.59
N LYS A 262 -2.57 18.49 10.30
CA LYS A 262 -3.71 17.75 9.74
C LYS A 262 -3.25 16.34 9.33
N ILE A 263 -4.06 15.35 9.67
CA ILE A 263 -3.77 13.94 9.40
C ILE A 263 -4.37 13.58 8.04
N PHE A 264 -3.51 13.14 7.12
CA PHE A 264 -3.91 12.62 5.81
C PHE A 264 -3.91 11.10 5.87
N ILE A 265 -5.06 10.51 5.60
CA ILE A 265 -5.25 9.06 5.69
C ILE A 265 -5.43 8.51 4.28
N ILE A 266 -4.51 7.67 3.83
CA ILE A 266 -4.65 6.88 2.60
C ILE A 266 -5.47 5.64 2.96
N ASP A 267 -6.74 5.64 2.57
CA ASP A 267 -7.70 4.59 2.86
C ASP A 267 -7.90 3.67 1.66
N ASP A 268 -7.39 2.44 1.79
CA ASP A 268 -7.52 1.37 0.81
C ASP A 268 -8.59 0.34 1.22
N GLY A 269 -9.66 0.83 1.85
CA GLY A 269 -10.84 0.04 2.19
C GLY A 269 -10.93 -0.38 3.65
N GLY A 270 -10.11 0.20 4.53
CA GLY A 270 -10.18 -0.05 5.97
C GLY A 270 -11.01 0.98 6.74
N ILE A 271 -11.33 2.13 6.13
CA ILE A 271 -12.24 3.13 6.70
C ILE A 271 -13.54 3.20 5.90
N ILE A 272 -13.47 3.46 4.60
CA ILE A 272 -14.64 3.39 3.71
C ILE A 272 -14.62 2.04 3.00
N LEU A 273 -15.59 1.21 3.35
CA LEU A 273 -15.70 -0.15 2.87
C LEU A 273 -16.20 -0.19 1.41
N PRO A 274 -15.99 -1.31 0.69
CA PRO A 274 -16.48 -1.50 -0.68
C PRO A 274 -18.00 -1.32 -0.83
N ASN A 275 -18.76 -1.56 0.24
CA ASN A 275 -20.21 -1.38 0.30
C ASN A 275 -20.64 0.08 0.57
N THR A 276 -19.72 1.04 0.49
CA THR A 276 -19.90 2.49 0.75
C THR A 276 -20.11 2.91 2.20
N GLN A 277 -20.11 1.96 3.13
CA GLN A 277 -20.22 2.26 4.56
C GLN A 277 -18.89 2.72 5.12
N MET A 278 -18.94 3.59 6.13
CA MET A 278 -17.79 3.98 6.94
C MET A 278 -17.77 3.11 8.19
N VAL A 279 -16.59 2.66 8.60
CA VAL A 279 -16.42 1.90 9.85
C VAL A 279 -16.85 2.74 11.06
N GLU A 280 -17.53 2.10 12.01
CA GLU A 280 -18.19 2.78 13.13
C GLU A 280 -17.21 3.60 13.98
N TRP A 281 -16.05 3.03 14.31
CA TRP A 281 -15.08 3.68 15.18
C TRP A 281 -14.56 5.00 14.58
N PHE A 282 -14.41 5.07 13.26
CA PHE A 282 -13.99 6.28 12.56
C PHE A 282 -15.13 7.28 12.43
N GLU A 283 -16.36 6.83 12.17
CA GLU A 283 -17.55 7.68 12.18
C GLU A 283 -17.73 8.35 13.55
N ARG A 284 -17.54 7.61 14.64
CA ARG A 284 -17.61 8.15 16.01
C ARG A 284 -16.47 9.12 16.31
N LEU A 285 -15.25 8.83 15.83
CA LEU A 285 -14.10 9.72 15.98
C LEU A 285 -14.34 11.08 15.33
N ILE A 286 -14.77 11.13 14.06
CA ILE A 286 -14.94 12.39 13.32
C ILE A 286 -16.18 13.20 13.75
N ASN A 287 -17.18 12.53 14.33
CA ASN A 287 -18.41 13.17 14.79
C ASN A 287 -18.31 13.69 16.22
N ASP A 288 -17.18 13.49 16.90
CA ASP A 288 -16.96 14.01 18.23
C ASP A 288 -17.12 15.55 18.28
N GLU A 289 -17.70 16.05 19.37
CA GLU A 289 -17.96 17.48 19.54
C GLU A 289 -16.67 18.29 19.66
N GLU A 290 -15.60 17.72 20.20
CA GLU A 290 -14.32 18.39 20.38
C GLU A 290 -13.62 18.70 19.05
N PHE A 291 -13.97 18.00 17.98
CA PHE A 291 -13.46 18.27 16.62
C PHE A 291 -14.41 19.12 15.78
N SER A 292 -15.47 19.66 16.38
CA SER A 292 -16.41 20.54 15.69
C SER A 292 -15.70 21.80 15.18
N ASN A 293 -16.07 22.21 13.97
CA ASN A 293 -15.61 23.45 13.37
C ASN A 293 -14.08 23.58 13.22
N GLN A 294 -13.38 22.45 13.08
CA GLN A 294 -11.94 22.44 12.83
C GLN A 294 -11.51 21.29 11.91
N LEU A 295 -10.81 21.63 10.83
CA LEU A 295 -10.28 20.63 9.91
C LEU A 295 -9.12 19.87 10.55
N SER A 296 -9.37 18.59 10.82
CA SER A 296 -8.42 17.69 11.49
C SER A 296 -7.92 16.58 10.57
N ILE A 297 -8.80 16.08 9.69
CA ILE A 297 -8.53 14.87 8.90
C ILE A 297 -8.81 15.10 7.40
N CYS A 298 -7.94 14.56 6.56
CA CYS A 298 -8.09 14.48 5.11
C CYS A 298 -8.05 13.02 4.68
N LEU A 299 -9.20 12.45 4.34
CA LEU A 299 -9.33 11.05 3.95
C LEU A 299 -9.23 10.89 2.43
N ILE A 300 -8.21 10.16 1.98
CA ILE A 300 -7.95 9.81 0.59
C ILE A 300 -8.45 8.39 0.37
N SER A 301 -9.70 8.23 -0.04
CA SER A 301 -10.34 6.92 -0.08
C SER A 301 -10.40 6.32 -1.47
N LYS A 302 -10.19 5.01 -1.56
CA LYS A 302 -10.44 4.21 -2.77
C LYS A 302 -11.93 4.11 -3.08
N TYR A 303 -12.75 3.87 -2.06
CA TYR A 303 -14.17 3.60 -2.24
C TYR A 303 -15.02 4.87 -2.08
N ARG A 304 -16.21 4.84 -2.68
CA ARG A 304 -17.17 5.93 -2.56
C ARG A 304 -17.84 5.85 -1.19
N PRO A 305 -17.81 6.92 -0.37
CA PRO A 305 -18.58 6.94 0.87
C PRO A 305 -20.06 7.19 0.62
N ASN A 306 -20.91 6.83 1.58
CA ASN A 306 -22.31 7.24 1.60
C ASN A 306 -22.44 8.75 1.90
N GLU A 307 -22.41 9.56 0.84
CA GLU A 307 -22.49 11.02 0.93
C GLU A 307 -23.77 11.53 1.60
N VAL A 308 -24.90 10.83 1.47
CA VAL A 308 -26.17 11.24 2.08
C VAL A 308 -26.06 11.17 3.59
N ARG A 309 -25.49 10.08 4.12
CA ARG A 309 -25.24 9.90 5.54
C ARG A 309 -24.25 10.95 6.07
N LEU A 310 -23.14 11.18 5.36
CA LEU A 310 -22.13 12.17 5.76
C LEU A 310 -22.66 13.61 5.76
N ARG A 311 -23.49 13.97 4.78
CA ARG A 311 -24.12 15.31 4.72
C ARG A 311 -25.04 15.59 5.90
N LYS A 312 -25.75 14.58 6.43
CA LYS A 312 -26.64 14.75 7.58
C LYS A 312 -25.91 15.20 8.84
N TYR A 313 -24.68 14.71 9.04
CA TYR A 313 -23.91 15.05 10.24
C TYR A 313 -23.28 16.45 10.18
N LYS A 314 -23.18 17.07 8.99
CA LYS A 314 -22.44 18.35 8.79
C LYS A 314 -21.05 18.34 9.45
N LYS A 315 -20.33 17.21 9.34
CA LYS A 315 -18.94 17.07 9.83
C LYS A 315 -17.94 16.83 8.71
N SER A 316 -18.41 16.47 7.51
CA SER A 316 -17.54 16.08 6.42
C SER A 316 -17.94 16.67 5.07
N LEU A 317 -16.94 17.05 4.27
CA LEU A 317 -17.10 17.35 2.85
C LEU A 317 -16.58 16.18 2.00
N VAL A 318 -17.23 15.93 0.86
CA VAL A 318 -16.89 14.81 -0.02
C VAL A 318 -16.72 15.27 -1.46
N PHE A 319 -15.57 14.92 -2.05
CA PHE A 319 -15.17 15.27 -3.41
C PHE A 319 -14.84 14.01 -4.20
N ARG A 320 -15.60 13.76 -5.27
CA ARG A 320 -15.22 12.78 -6.28
C ARG A 320 -14.18 13.41 -7.19
N ILE A 321 -13.04 12.74 -7.36
CA ILE A 321 -11.95 13.25 -8.21
C ILE A 321 -11.99 12.53 -9.55
N PRO A 322 -12.43 13.17 -10.65
CA PRO A 322 -12.51 12.51 -11.95
C PRO A 322 -11.15 12.42 -12.65
N GLU A 323 -11.13 11.66 -13.74
CA GLU A 323 -10.09 11.71 -14.76
C GLU A 323 -9.96 13.14 -15.31
N LEU A 324 -8.76 13.49 -15.76
CA LEU A 324 -8.50 14.75 -16.43
C LEU A 324 -9.24 14.79 -17.77
N SER A 325 -9.77 15.96 -18.13
CA SER A 325 -10.31 16.18 -19.47
C SER A 325 -9.22 15.99 -20.52
N LYS A 326 -9.59 15.80 -21.80
CA LYS A 326 -8.58 15.74 -22.88
C LYS A 326 -7.69 16.98 -22.92
N VAL A 327 -8.25 18.15 -22.64
CA VAL A 327 -7.54 19.42 -22.59
C VAL A 327 -6.56 19.45 -21.43
N ASP A 328 -7.01 19.07 -20.22
CA ASP A 328 -6.14 19.04 -19.03
C ASP A 328 -5.05 17.98 -19.14
N SER A 329 -5.36 16.83 -19.75
CA SER A 329 -4.40 15.75 -20.01
C SER A 329 -3.28 16.22 -20.95
N LYS A 330 -3.65 16.90 -22.04
CA LYS A 330 -2.70 17.56 -22.94
C LYS A 330 -1.82 18.56 -22.19
N ASN A 331 -2.43 19.42 -21.38
CA ASN A 331 -1.70 20.46 -20.65
C ASN A 331 -0.71 19.86 -19.64
N LEU A 332 -1.13 18.84 -18.88
CA LEU A 332 -0.25 18.12 -17.95
C LEU A 332 0.90 17.44 -18.70
N PHE A 333 0.61 16.72 -19.79
CA PHE A 333 1.62 16.04 -20.59
C PHE A 333 2.69 17.00 -21.13
N LEU A 334 2.27 18.11 -21.76
CA LEU A 334 3.19 19.09 -22.31
C LEU A 334 4.02 19.79 -21.21
N LYS A 335 3.41 20.08 -20.06
CA LYS A 335 4.13 20.66 -18.92
C LYS A 335 5.18 19.69 -18.37
N LEU A 336 4.87 18.41 -18.27
CA LEU A 336 5.81 17.37 -17.85
C LEU A 336 6.97 17.21 -18.85
N LEU A 337 6.72 17.19 -20.16
CA LEU A 337 7.80 17.14 -21.16
C LEU A 337 8.77 18.31 -20.99
N ASN A 338 8.25 19.53 -20.76
CA ASN A 338 9.10 20.71 -20.54
C ASN A 338 9.91 20.59 -19.25
N ILE A 339 9.30 20.13 -18.15
CA ILE A 339 9.98 19.92 -16.87
C ILE A 339 11.15 18.94 -17.05
N HIS A 340 10.92 17.81 -17.73
CA HIS A 340 11.95 16.79 -17.99
C HIS A 340 12.98 17.18 -19.07
N GLY A 341 12.91 18.40 -19.62
CA GLY A 341 13.85 18.83 -20.68
C GLY A 341 13.63 18.15 -22.03
N LEU A 342 12.49 17.50 -22.24
CA LEU A 342 12.12 16.76 -23.45
C LEU A 342 11.43 17.65 -24.49
N SER A 343 11.90 18.89 -24.66
CA SER A 343 11.30 19.88 -25.55
C SER A 343 11.34 19.48 -27.03
N ASP A 344 12.33 18.67 -27.41
CA ASP A 344 12.71 18.37 -28.80
C ASP A 344 11.80 17.33 -29.48
N ILE A 345 10.87 16.73 -28.74
CA ILE A 345 9.88 15.80 -29.30
C ILE A 345 9.03 16.53 -30.34
N ASN A 346 8.92 15.94 -31.53
CA ASN A 346 8.18 16.54 -32.63
C ASN A 346 6.66 16.59 -32.34
N ARG A 347 5.93 17.34 -33.18
CA ARG A 347 4.49 17.53 -33.03
C ARG A 347 3.69 16.24 -33.21
N GLU A 348 4.07 15.40 -34.18
CA GLU A 348 3.35 14.17 -34.50
C GLU A 348 3.39 13.17 -33.34
N ASP A 349 4.54 13.03 -32.69
CA ASP A 349 4.72 12.18 -31.52
C ASP A 349 3.94 12.73 -30.33
N LYS A 350 3.97 14.04 -30.10
CA LYS A 350 3.14 14.69 -29.06
C LYS A 350 1.65 14.39 -29.29
N GLU A 351 1.16 14.56 -30.52
CA GLU A 351 -0.23 14.28 -30.88
C GLU A 351 -0.58 12.78 -30.72
N PHE A 352 0.34 11.88 -31.08
CA PHE A 352 0.17 10.44 -30.89
C PHE A 352 -0.09 10.08 -29.43
N PHE A 353 0.73 10.52 -28.48
CA PHE A 353 0.51 10.20 -27.06
C PHE A 353 -0.75 10.87 -26.52
N ILE A 354 -1.00 12.15 -26.81
CA ILE A 354 -2.19 12.88 -26.34
C ILE A 354 -3.49 12.19 -26.77
N ASN A 355 -3.54 11.65 -27.99
CA ASN A 355 -4.73 10.97 -28.52
C ASN A 355 -5.00 9.61 -27.86
N ASN A 356 -3.98 8.99 -27.24
CA ASN A 356 -4.07 7.66 -26.64
C ASN A 356 -4.30 7.71 -25.11
N LEU A 357 -3.79 8.74 -24.42
CA LEU A 357 -3.90 8.88 -22.96
C LEU A 357 -5.36 9.04 -22.48
N LYS A 358 -5.70 8.41 -21.35
CA LYS A 358 -7.06 8.35 -20.77
C LYS A 358 -7.31 9.33 -19.61
N GLY A 359 -6.42 10.28 -19.40
CA GLY A 359 -6.59 11.32 -18.37
C GLY A 359 -6.33 10.89 -16.93
N ILE A 360 -5.66 9.76 -16.71
CA ILE A 360 -5.14 9.38 -15.39
C ILE A 360 -3.76 10.06 -15.22
N PRO A 361 -3.53 10.96 -14.24
CA PRO A 361 -2.27 11.67 -14.09
C PRO A 361 -1.02 10.77 -14.00
N SER A 362 -1.08 9.70 -13.22
CA SER A 362 0.03 8.73 -13.11
C SER A 362 0.33 7.99 -14.41
N GLN A 363 -0.69 7.74 -15.25
CA GLN A 363 -0.49 7.22 -16.60
C GLN A 363 0.29 8.23 -17.47
N ILE A 364 -0.04 9.52 -17.35
CA ILE A 364 0.62 10.58 -18.12
C ILE A 364 2.09 10.72 -17.67
N ILE A 365 2.35 10.68 -16.35
CA ILE A 365 3.71 10.70 -15.78
C ILE A 365 4.50 9.49 -16.30
N TYR A 366 3.91 8.29 -16.23
CA TYR A 366 4.56 7.09 -16.74
C TYR A 366 4.89 7.19 -18.23
N ALA A 367 3.97 7.71 -19.05
CA ALA A 367 4.23 7.92 -20.47
C ALA A 367 5.44 8.84 -20.72
N VAL A 368 5.56 9.93 -19.95
CA VAL A 368 6.70 10.85 -20.04
C VAL A 368 8.00 10.16 -19.64
N ASN A 369 8.00 9.39 -18.55
CA ASN A 369 9.18 8.62 -18.13
C ASN A 369 9.60 7.59 -19.19
N GLN A 370 8.66 6.92 -19.85
CA GLN A 370 8.98 5.99 -20.94
C GLN A 370 9.58 6.70 -22.15
N ILE A 371 9.11 7.92 -22.46
CA ILE A 371 9.66 8.72 -23.54
C ILE A 371 11.09 9.17 -23.22
N ASP A 372 11.35 9.56 -21.97
CA ASP A 372 12.68 9.95 -21.48
C ASP A 372 13.71 8.82 -21.67
N ILE A 373 13.29 7.58 -21.44
CA ILE A 373 14.11 6.38 -21.66
C ILE A 373 14.28 6.11 -23.17
N ASN A 374 13.18 5.92 -23.89
CA ASN A 374 13.18 5.63 -25.33
C ASN A 374 11.83 5.92 -25.99
N LEU A 375 11.77 6.99 -26.77
CA LEU A 375 10.58 7.42 -27.51
C LEU A 375 9.98 6.34 -28.45
N LEU A 376 10.82 5.60 -29.19
CA LEU A 376 10.34 4.61 -30.16
C LEU A 376 9.70 3.41 -29.47
N GLU A 377 10.28 2.97 -28.35
CA GLU A 377 9.75 1.89 -27.53
C GLU A 377 8.44 2.31 -26.84
N ALA A 378 8.39 3.54 -26.30
CA ALA A 378 7.17 4.10 -25.71
C ALA A 378 6.00 4.12 -26.71
N LYS A 379 6.26 4.40 -28.00
CA LYS A 379 5.23 4.35 -29.05
C LYS A 379 4.75 2.93 -29.35
N LYS A 380 5.67 1.95 -29.38
CA LYS A 380 5.31 0.53 -29.59
C LYS A 380 4.45 -0.01 -28.45
N ASN A 381 4.76 0.40 -27.22
CA ASN A 381 4.10 -0.08 -26.00
C ASN A 381 2.93 0.82 -25.57
N ILE A 382 2.36 1.61 -26.48
CA ILE A 382 1.28 2.57 -26.15
C ILE A 382 0.06 1.87 -25.54
N ASN A 383 -0.29 0.67 -26.00
CA ASN A 383 -1.43 -0.07 -25.46
C ASN A 383 -1.22 -0.42 -23.98
N ASP A 384 0.01 -0.78 -23.61
CA ASP A 384 0.38 -1.10 -22.22
C ASP A 384 0.35 0.15 -21.33
N ILE A 385 0.82 1.29 -21.85
CA ILE A 385 0.69 2.60 -21.20
C ILE A 385 -0.80 2.93 -20.98
N VAL A 386 -1.64 2.69 -21.98
CA VAL A 386 -3.05 3.07 -22.02
C VAL A 386 -3.95 2.16 -21.17
N GLU A 387 -3.61 0.89 -21.01
CA GLU A 387 -4.44 -0.07 -20.26
C GLU A 387 -4.37 0.09 -18.74
N TYR A 388 -3.45 0.91 -18.18
CA TYR A 388 -3.35 1.36 -16.77
C TYR A 388 -4.15 0.52 -15.74
N SER A 389 -3.88 -0.79 -15.71
CA SER A 389 -4.56 -1.82 -14.91
C SER A 389 -3.56 -2.92 -14.53
N ASP A 390 -3.99 -4.17 -14.25
CA ASP A 390 -3.06 -5.26 -13.92
C ASP A 390 -1.94 -5.44 -14.99
N THR A 391 -2.18 -5.07 -16.26
CA THR A 391 -1.15 -5.05 -17.33
C THR A 391 -0.05 -4.00 -17.09
N PHE A 392 -0.37 -2.84 -16.52
CA PHE A 392 0.62 -1.83 -16.11
C PHE A 392 1.53 -2.35 -15.01
N THR A 393 0.99 -3.13 -14.07
CA THR A 393 1.79 -3.76 -13.00
C THR A 393 2.78 -4.76 -13.57
N SER A 394 2.37 -5.61 -14.53
CA SER A 394 3.29 -6.52 -15.20
C SER A 394 4.36 -5.81 -16.02
N THR A 395 4.02 -4.70 -16.70
CA THR A 395 5.00 -3.93 -17.50
C THR A 395 6.03 -3.27 -16.60
N ILE A 396 5.62 -2.61 -15.51
CA ILE A 396 6.55 -2.05 -14.51
C ILE A 396 7.45 -3.15 -13.95
N LEU A 397 6.87 -4.29 -13.57
CA LEU A 397 7.67 -5.38 -13.02
C LEU A 397 8.71 -5.89 -14.02
N ASN A 398 8.36 -6.03 -15.29
CA ASN A 398 9.30 -6.42 -16.35
C ASN A 398 10.40 -5.39 -16.57
N GLN A 399 10.09 -4.09 -16.48
CA GLN A 399 11.09 -3.03 -16.54
C GLN A 399 12.03 -3.07 -15.33
N VAL A 400 11.47 -3.15 -14.12
CA VAL A 400 12.24 -3.20 -12.87
C VAL A 400 13.12 -4.46 -12.83
N LYS A 401 12.66 -5.57 -13.40
CA LYS A 401 13.41 -6.85 -13.49
C LYS A 401 14.75 -6.72 -14.20
N GLN A 402 14.95 -5.70 -15.05
CA GLN A 402 16.24 -5.44 -15.70
C GLN A 402 17.33 -5.00 -14.71
N ASN A 403 16.94 -4.41 -13.57
CA ASN A 403 17.82 -4.09 -12.46
C ASN A 403 17.53 -5.03 -11.29
N GLU A 404 18.42 -5.99 -11.05
CA GLU A 404 18.22 -7.03 -10.03
C GLU A 404 17.96 -6.43 -8.64
N LEU A 405 18.69 -5.39 -8.25
CA LEU A 405 18.56 -4.80 -6.93
C LEU A 405 17.22 -4.08 -6.76
N SER A 406 16.79 -3.29 -7.76
CA SER A 406 15.46 -2.67 -7.78
C SER A 406 14.35 -3.71 -7.72
N TYR A 407 14.50 -4.83 -8.44
CA TYR A 407 13.54 -5.93 -8.44
C TYR A 407 13.45 -6.63 -7.09
N GLN A 408 14.58 -6.91 -6.44
CA GLN A 408 14.59 -7.55 -5.12
C GLN A 408 14.06 -6.61 -4.03
N ILE A 409 14.37 -5.31 -4.07
CA ILE A 409 13.77 -4.32 -3.16
C ILE A 409 12.25 -4.29 -3.36
N LEU A 410 11.77 -4.26 -4.60
CA LEU A 410 10.35 -4.25 -4.91
C LEU A 410 9.62 -5.49 -4.35
N ILE A 411 10.23 -6.69 -4.44
CA ILE A 411 9.70 -7.91 -3.82
C ILE A 411 9.69 -7.80 -2.30
N LEU A 412 10.76 -7.29 -1.67
CA LEU A 412 10.79 -7.07 -0.22
C LEU A 412 9.62 -6.19 0.22
N LEU A 413 9.41 -5.06 -0.46
CA LEU A 413 8.36 -4.09 -0.15
C LEU A 413 6.93 -4.67 -0.21
N SER A 414 6.72 -5.81 -0.88
CA SER A 414 5.42 -6.49 -0.91
C SER A 414 5.12 -7.35 0.33
N LYS A 415 6.14 -7.70 1.13
CA LYS A 415 6.02 -8.60 2.28
C LYS A 415 5.34 -7.97 3.51
N SER A 416 5.31 -6.64 3.58
CA SER A 416 4.67 -5.85 4.63
C SER A 416 4.04 -4.61 3.99
N GLU A 417 3.10 -3.97 4.69
CA GLU A 417 2.43 -2.77 4.16
C GLU A 417 3.39 -1.57 4.04
N ILE A 418 4.31 -1.45 4.99
CA ILE A 418 5.25 -0.35 5.11
C ILE A 418 6.63 -0.95 5.39
N PHE A 419 7.67 -0.35 4.84
CA PHE A 419 9.07 -0.63 5.16
C PHE A 419 9.84 0.63 5.50
N SER A 420 10.77 0.54 6.44
CA SER A 420 11.73 1.60 6.67
C SER A 420 12.92 1.51 5.69
N ILE A 421 13.47 2.66 5.31
CA ILE A 421 14.71 2.77 4.53
C ILE A 421 15.86 2.13 5.31
N ASP A 422 15.90 2.29 6.64
CA ASP A 422 16.89 1.64 7.51
C ASP A 422 16.84 0.12 7.38
N LEU A 423 15.67 -0.51 7.40
CA LEU A 423 15.54 -1.96 7.22
C LEU A 423 15.92 -2.40 5.79
N ILE A 424 15.55 -1.62 4.78
CA ILE A 424 15.97 -1.88 3.39
C ILE A 424 17.51 -1.87 3.31
N ASN A 425 18.17 -0.87 3.90
CA ASN A 425 19.62 -0.77 3.94
C ASN A 425 20.27 -1.89 4.77
N LYS A 426 19.65 -2.35 5.86
CA LYS A 426 20.14 -3.53 6.62
C LYS A 426 20.16 -4.80 5.77
N ILE A 427 19.20 -4.97 4.85
CA ILE A 427 19.08 -6.15 4.00
C ILE A 427 19.98 -6.05 2.76
N PHE A 428 19.89 -4.94 2.03
CA PHE A 428 20.55 -4.76 0.74
C PHE A 428 21.93 -4.09 0.84
N GLY A 429 22.25 -3.49 1.98
CA GLY A 429 23.47 -2.72 2.22
C GLY A 429 23.29 -1.22 1.93
N GLU A 430 23.95 -0.39 2.73
CA GLU A 430 23.98 1.07 2.56
C GLU A 430 25.02 1.45 1.50
N THR A 431 24.65 1.30 0.22
CA THR A 431 25.53 1.57 -0.93
C THR A 431 24.90 2.59 -1.89
N SER A 432 25.71 3.18 -2.77
CA SER A 432 25.21 4.05 -3.84
C SER A 432 24.25 3.30 -4.78
N GLN A 433 24.52 2.03 -5.06
CA GLN A 433 23.67 1.17 -5.89
C GLN A 433 22.29 0.96 -5.27
N THR A 434 22.22 0.74 -3.94
CA THR A 434 20.95 0.66 -3.20
C THR A 434 20.17 1.96 -3.29
N SER A 435 20.85 3.09 -3.13
CA SER A 435 20.24 4.41 -3.23
C SER A 435 19.69 4.69 -4.64
N GLU A 436 20.46 4.35 -5.69
CA GLU A 436 20.03 4.46 -7.09
C GLU A 436 18.83 3.56 -7.41
N ALA A 437 18.80 2.34 -6.86
CA ALA A 437 17.66 1.43 -7.02
C ALA A 437 16.39 1.98 -6.36
N ILE A 438 16.49 2.49 -5.13
CA ILE A 438 15.36 3.14 -4.44
C ILE A 438 14.88 4.36 -5.23
N GLN A 439 15.80 5.18 -5.74
CA GLN A 439 15.47 6.34 -6.58
C GLN A 439 14.76 5.92 -7.86
N THR A 440 15.24 4.89 -8.54
CA THR A 440 14.60 4.33 -9.76
C THR A 440 13.16 3.91 -9.47
N LEU A 441 12.93 3.21 -8.36
CA LEU A 441 11.59 2.79 -7.94
C LEU A 441 10.70 4.00 -7.62
N TYR A 442 11.25 5.04 -6.99
CA TYR A 442 10.53 6.28 -6.71
C TYR A 442 10.15 7.03 -7.99
N ASP A 443 11.05 7.14 -8.96
CA ASP A 443 10.82 7.82 -10.24
C ASP A 443 9.74 7.11 -11.07
N LEU A 444 9.72 5.77 -11.01
CA LEU A 444 8.65 4.94 -11.59
C LEU A 444 7.33 5.00 -10.80
N SER A 445 7.27 5.76 -9.70
CA SER A 445 6.10 5.94 -8.84
C SER A 445 5.54 4.62 -8.28
N VAL A 446 6.41 3.61 -8.05
CA VAL A 446 5.98 2.29 -7.59
C VAL A 446 5.67 2.26 -6.10
N PHE A 447 6.27 3.17 -5.32
CA PHE A 447 5.98 3.35 -3.89
C PHE A 447 5.78 4.84 -3.57
N ASN A 448 5.24 5.11 -2.38
CA ASN A 448 5.15 6.46 -1.83
C ASN A 448 5.74 6.50 -0.42
N PHE A 449 6.26 7.64 0.00
CA PHE A 449 6.65 7.85 1.39
C PHE A 449 5.43 8.06 2.30
N VAL A 450 5.53 7.59 3.54
CA VAL A 450 4.54 7.72 4.61
C VAL A 450 5.19 8.24 5.91
N PHE A 451 4.38 8.64 6.89
CA PHE A 451 4.80 9.17 8.21
C PHE A 451 5.63 10.47 8.20
N SER A 452 5.56 11.26 7.10
CA SER A 452 6.24 12.58 6.94
C SER A 452 7.78 12.57 6.99
N SER A 453 8.42 11.44 7.27
CA SER A 453 9.86 11.38 7.54
C SER A 453 10.70 10.76 6.41
N TYR A 454 10.19 10.54 5.18
CA TYR A 454 10.94 9.88 4.08
C TYR A 454 11.64 8.56 4.50
N GLU A 455 11.40 8.08 5.71
CA GLU A 455 12.00 6.88 6.28
C GLU A 455 11.15 5.69 5.95
N TYR A 456 9.84 5.88 5.80
CA TYR A 456 8.93 4.80 5.57
C TYR A 456 8.38 4.89 4.16
N VAL A 457 8.45 3.77 3.45
CA VAL A 457 7.94 3.61 2.11
C VAL A 457 6.79 2.61 2.10
N ARG A 458 5.79 2.89 1.28
CA ARG A 458 4.62 2.06 1.06
C ARG A 458 4.51 1.75 -0.41
N LEU A 459 4.56 0.46 -0.74
CA LEU A 459 4.38 -0.01 -2.10
C LEU A 459 2.95 0.29 -2.60
N ASN A 460 2.82 0.57 -3.90
CA ASN A 460 1.52 0.65 -4.56
C ASN A 460 0.72 -0.64 -4.32
N SER A 461 -0.56 -0.50 -3.96
CA SER A 461 -1.41 -1.62 -3.54
C SER A 461 -1.59 -2.67 -4.64
N TYR A 462 -1.76 -2.25 -5.90
CA TYR A 462 -1.91 -3.16 -7.03
C TYR A 462 -0.62 -3.92 -7.34
N ILE A 463 0.53 -3.25 -7.21
CA ILE A 463 1.85 -3.90 -7.38
C ILE A 463 2.08 -4.92 -6.28
N SER A 464 1.83 -4.55 -5.02
CA SER A 464 1.93 -5.46 -3.87
C SER A 464 1.02 -6.68 -4.03
N ASP A 465 -0.25 -6.47 -4.37
CA ASP A 465 -1.21 -7.54 -4.60
C ASP A 465 -0.79 -8.48 -5.73
N TYR A 466 -0.27 -7.94 -6.84
CA TYR A 466 0.21 -8.75 -7.96
C TYR A 466 1.41 -9.61 -7.54
N ILE A 467 2.43 -9.01 -6.92
CA ILE A 467 3.64 -9.73 -6.46
C ILE A 467 3.25 -10.86 -5.49
N ASN A 468 2.37 -10.58 -4.54
CA ASN A 468 1.89 -11.55 -3.56
C ASN A 468 1.08 -12.69 -4.21
N ARG A 469 0.18 -12.38 -5.15
CA ARG A 469 -0.59 -13.40 -5.90
C ARG A 469 0.30 -14.28 -6.76
N SER A 470 1.30 -13.70 -7.42
CA SER A 470 2.27 -14.40 -8.26
C SER A 470 3.29 -15.22 -7.45
N LYS A 471 3.27 -15.12 -6.11
CA LYS A 471 4.17 -15.82 -5.17
C LYS A 471 5.65 -15.59 -5.46
N LEU A 472 6.00 -14.38 -5.91
CA LEU A 472 7.38 -13.98 -6.14
C LEU A 472 8.15 -13.95 -4.81
N SER A 473 9.43 -14.33 -4.85
CA SER A 473 10.26 -14.47 -3.66
C SER A 473 11.62 -13.80 -3.84
N LEU A 474 12.25 -13.47 -2.71
CA LEU A 474 13.61 -12.94 -2.69
C LEU A 474 14.60 -14.01 -3.13
N THR A 475 15.72 -13.61 -3.74
CA THR A 475 16.84 -14.53 -3.95
C THR A 475 17.35 -15.07 -2.62
N GLN A 476 17.99 -16.24 -2.66
CA GLN A 476 18.46 -16.93 -1.45
C GLN A 476 19.39 -16.06 -0.59
N GLU A 477 20.20 -15.20 -1.21
CA GLU A 477 21.07 -14.25 -0.51
C GLU A 477 20.26 -13.27 0.35
N TYR A 478 19.35 -12.50 -0.25
CA TYR A 478 18.58 -11.48 0.47
C TYR A 478 17.57 -12.10 1.43
N GLN A 479 16.99 -13.25 1.07
CA GLN A 479 16.12 -14.01 1.97
C GLN A 479 16.88 -14.44 3.24
N SER A 480 18.12 -14.93 3.11
CA SER A 480 18.94 -15.32 4.26
C SER A 480 19.30 -14.13 5.15
N ARG A 481 19.62 -12.97 4.58
CA ARG A 481 19.88 -11.73 5.34
C ARG A 481 18.63 -11.28 6.09
N PHE A 482 17.48 -11.26 5.42
CA PHE A 482 16.20 -10.91 6.03
C PHE A 482 15.84 -11.85 7.19
N ASP A 483 16.01 -13.17 7.01
CA ASP A 483 15.74 -14.16 8.05
C ASP A 483 16.69 -14.04 9.25
N ASN A 484 17.95 -13.65 9.03
CA ASN A 484 18.89 -13.37 10.13
C ASN A 484 18.49 -12.14 10.95
N ILE A 485 18.08 -11.05 10.27
CA ILE A 485 17.55 -9.85 10.95
C ILE A 485 16.33 -10.22 11.80
N LEU A 486 15.38 -11.00 11.26
CA LEU A 486 14.20 -11.45 12.01
C LEU A 486 14.58 -12.29 13.24
N LYS A 487 15.58 -13.17 13.14
CA LYS A 487 16.07 -13.96 14.28
C LYS A 487 16.64 -13.07 15.39
N ASP A 488 17.34 -12.01 15.03
CA ASP A 488 17.90 -11.08 16.00
C ASP A 488 16.82 -10.20 16.64
N LEU A 489 15.83 -9.74 15.86
CA LEU A 489 14.68 -8.99 16.36
C LEU A 489 13.83 -9.81 17.34
N LEU A 490 13.64 -11.10 17.08
CA LEU A 490 12.93 -12.02 17.99
C LEU A 490 13.58 -12.18 19.37
N ARG A 491 14.85 -11.79 19.52
CA ARG A 491 15.58 -11.82 20.80
C ARG A 491 15.52 -10.50 21.56
N GLN A 492 15.06 -9.43 20.90
CA GLN A 492 14.96 -8.10 21.49
C GLN A 492 13.63 -7.90 22.21
N ASP A 493 13.59 -6.93 23.12
CA ASP A 493 12.36 -6.49 23.74
C ASP A 493 11.50 -5.74 22.72
N LEU A 494 10.21 -6.11 22.62
CA LEU A 494 9.29 -5.55 21.63
C LEU A 494 9.01 -4.05 21.85
N ASP A 495 9.14 -3.52 23.07
CA ASP A 495 9.04 -2.07 23.31
C ASP A 495 10.20 -1.36 22.61
N VAL A 496 11.41 -1.89 22.75
CA VAL A 496 12.61 -1.35 22.12
C VAL A 496 12.50 -1.44 20.60
N VAL A 497 11.97 -2.54 20.07
CA VAL A 497 11.76 -2.69 18.63
C VAL A 497 10.74 -1.67 18.12
N LEU A 498 9.60 -1.50 18.80
CA LEU A 498 8.56 -0.54 18.42
C LEU A 498 9.04 0.92 18.48
N GLU A 499 9.80 1.27 19.52
CA GLU A 499 10.39 2.61 19.66
C GLU A 499 11.40 2.93 18.56
N ASN A 500 12.13 1.93 18.09
CA ASN A 500 13.16 2.08 17.07
C ASN A 500 12.58 2.10 15.66
N ASP A 501 11.75 1.10 15.31
CA ASP A 501 11.25 0.92 13.95
C ASP A 501 9.92 0.17 13.93
N TYR A 502 8.87 0.86 13.47
CA TYR A 502 7.53 0.30 13.37
C TYR A 502 7.46 -0.88 12.39
N THR A 503 8.24 -0.86 11.31
CA THR A 503 8.30 -1.98 10.36
C THR A 503 8.88 -3.21 11.04
N GLU A 504 10.01 -3.06 11.72
CA GLU A 504 10.68 -4.15 12.44
C GLU A 504 9.76 -4.75 13.49
N PHE A 505 8.99 -3.92 14.20
CA PHE A 505 7.99 -4.37 15.15
C PHE A 505 6.91 -5.25 14.49
N ILE A 506 6.29 -4.76 13.42
CA ILE A 506 5.21 -5.49 12.73
C ILE A 506 5.69 -6.82 12.16
N ILE A 507 6.85 -6.86 11.49
CA ILE A 507 7.40 -8.10 10.93
C ILE A 507 7.83 -9.08 12.02
N THR A 508 8.26 -8.58 13.19
CA THR A 508 8.58 -9.43 14.35
C THR A 508 7.32 -10.10 14.89
N ILE A 509 6.24 -9.34 15.07
CA ILE A 509 4.94 -9.90 15.49
C ILE A 509 4.42 -10.93 14.46
N GLN A 510 4.52 -10.63 13.17
CA GLN A 510 4.18 -11.59 12.11
C GLN A 510 5.02 -12.87 12.22
N LYS A 511 6.32 -12.75 12.45
CA LYS A 511 7.19 -13.90 12.62
C LYS A 511 6.86 -14.72 13.88
N MET A 512 6.49 -14.06 14.97
CA MET A 512 6.00 -14.73 16.18
C MET A 512 4.73 -15.53 15.91
N LEU A 513 3.79 -14.99 15.13
CA LEU A 513 2.57 -15.72 14.73
C LEU A 513 2.90 -16.95 13.88
N GLU A 514 3.83 -16.83 12.94
CA GLU A 514 4.26 -17.94 12.09
C GLU A 514 4.96 -19.06 12.87
N GLU A 515 5.71 -18.71 13.92
CA GLU A 515 6.42 -19.67 14.79
C GLU A 515 5.56 -20.13 15.98
N GLU A 516 4.26 -19.81 16.00
CA GLU A 516 3.31 -20.07 17.10
C GLU A 516 3.83 -19.61 18.48
N LYS A 517 4.66 -18.56 18.50
CA LYS A 517 5.17 -17.96 19.73
C LYS A 517 4.09 -17.10 20.38
N LYS A 518 4.05 -17.14 21.72
CA LYS A 518 3.12 -16.32 22.49
C LYS A 518 3.45 -14.83 22.32
N ILE A 519 2.48 -14.07 21.81
CA ILE A 519 2.59 -12.61 21.73
C ILE A 519 2.17 -12.02 23.08
N PRO A 520 2.96 -11.08 23.65
CA PRO A 520 2.54 -10.34 24.82
C PRO A 520 1.22 -9.62 24.53
N LYS A 521 0.24 -9.74 25.44
CA LYS A 521 -1.12 -9.26 25.21
C LYS A 521 -1.18 -7.80 24.75
N LYS A 522 -0.32 -6.93 25.30
CA LYS A 522 -0.22 -5.52 24.88
C LYS A 522 -0.01 -5.28 23.39
N TYR A 523 0.65 -6.18 22.67
CA TYR A 523 0.91 -6.05 21.22
C TYR A 523 -0.05 -6.87 20.37
N PHE A 524 -1.15 -7.31 20.96
CA PHE A 524 -2.15 -8.06 20.24
C PHE A 524 -2.89 -7.13 19.28
N ILE A 525 -2.66 -7.32 17.99
CA ILE A 525 -3.30 -6.57 16.91
C ILE A 525 -4.18 -7.55 16.14
N PRO A 526 -5.51 -7.53 16.33
CA PRO A 526 -6.42 -8.52 15.73
C PRO A 526 -6.29 -8.60 14.20
N ALA A 527 -6.11 -7.44 13.56
CA ALA A 527 -5.82 -7.31 12.13
C ALA A 527 -4.61 -8.13 11.65
N LEU A 528 -3.51 -8.16 12.43
CA LEU A 528 -2.32 -8.96 12.07
C LEU A 528 -2.60 -10.46 12.19
N ILE A 529 -3.38 -10.86 13.20
CA ILE A 529 -3.75 -12.25 13.40
C ILE A 529 -4.66 -12.71 12.26
N ILE A 530 -5.59 -11.88 11.81
CA ILE A 530 -6.42 -12.15 10.64
C ILE A 530 -5.59 -12.29 9.37
N LYS A 531 -4.59 -11.42 9.17
CA LYS A 531 -3.63 -11.58 8.05
C LYS A 531 -2.91 -12.94 8.11
N ASN A 532 -2.51 -13.38 9.30
CA ASN A 532 -1.90 -14.70 9.49
C ASN A 532 -2.89 -15.85 9.27
N ILE A 533 -4.14 -15.74 9.75
CA ILE A 533 -5.21 -16.72 9.52
C ILE A 533 -5.43 -16.94 8.03
N ILE A 534 -5.47 -15.86 7.23
CA ILE A 534 -5.63 -15.95 5.78
C ILE A 534 -4.44 -16.73 5.17
N LYS A 535 -3.21 -16.41 5.59
CA LYS A 535 -2.01 -17.07 5.10
C LYS A 535 -1.99 -18.57 5.44
N GLU A 536 -2.36 -18.94 6.66
CA GLU A 536 -2.41 -20.34 7.10
C GLU A 536 -3.58 -21.10 6.46
N TYR A 537 -4.72 -20.43 6.21
CA TYR A 537 -5.81 -20.98 5.41
C TYR A 537 -5.34 -21.30 3.99
N ASP A 538 -4.62 -20.38 3.34
CA ASP A 538 -4.10 -20.57 1.98
C ASP A 538 -3.02 -21.67 1.89
N LYS A 539 -2.36 -22.01 3.01
CA LYS A 539 -1.43 -23.15 3.13
C LYS A 539 -2.15 -24.49 3.39
N GLY A 540 -3.45 -24.48 3.69
CA GLY A 540 -4.22 -25.67 4.02
C GLY A 540 -4.20 -26.06 5.51
N ASN A 541 -3.70 -25.20 6.40
CA ASN A 541 -3.63 -25.45 7.84
C ASN A 541 -4.96 -25.13 8.54
N TYR A 542 -6.04 -25.79 8.13
CA TYR A 542 -7.42 -25.44 8.53
C TYR A 542 -7.68 -25.64 10.03
N ASP A 543 -7.11 -26.67 10.67
CA ASP A 543 -7.28 -26.92 12.10
C ASP A 543 -6.69 -25.78 12.96
N TYR A 544 -5.52 -25.26 12.54
CA TYR A 544 -4.91 -24.09 13.17
C TYR A 544 -5.81 -22.86 13.01
N VAL A 545 -6.34 -22.64 11.80
CA VAL A 545 -7.28 -21.54 11.53
C VAL A 545 -8.51 -21.62 12.44
N ILE A 546 -9.13 -22.80 12.57
CA ILE A 546 -10.29 -23.02 13.45
C ILE A 546 -9.92 -22.66 14.90
N LYS A 547 -8.81 -23.20 15.41
CA LYS A 547 -8.33 -22.97 16.78
C LYS A 547 -8.14 -21.47 17.06
N ILE A 548 -7.43 -20.75 16.20
CA ILE A 548 -7.12 -19.33 16.42
C ILE A 548 -8.37 -18.46 16.26
N CYS A 549 -9.24 -18.73 15.27
CA CYS A 549 -10.50 -18.01 15.13
C CYS A 549 -11.40 -18.18 16.35
N LEU A 550 -11.51 -19.40 16.90
CA LEU A 550 -12.28 -19.62 18.13
C LEU A 550 -11.68 -18.88 19.32
N GLN A 551 -10.36 -18.81 19.45
CA GLN A 551 -9.69 -18.00 20.48
C GLN A 551 -9.97 -16.51 20.32
N LEU A 552 -9.93 -15.97 19.10
CA LEU A 552 -10.28 -14.58 18.85
C LEU A 552 -11.73 -14.29 19.25
N LEU A 553 -12.67 -15.17 18.87
CA LEU A 553 -14.09 -14.99 19.17
C LEU A 553 -14.48 -15.12 20.65
N GLN A 554 -13.54 -15.48 21.54
CA GLN A 554 -13.74 -15.39 22.99
C GLN A 554 -13.86 -13.94 23.46
N ASN A 555 -13.29 -12.99 22.70
CA ASN A 555 -13.33 -11.57 23.00
C ASN A 555 -14.28 -10.84 22.03
N THR A 556 -15.00 -9.83 22.53
CA THR A 556 -15.96 -9.03 21.75
C THR A 556 -15.57 -7.57 21.62
N ASN A 557 -14.35 -7.22 22.03
CA ASN A 557 -13.84 -5.85 22.07
C ASN A 557 -13.12 -5.42 20.78
N TYR A 558 -13.31 -6.17 19.70
CA TYR A 558 -12.80 -5.84 18.38
C TYR A 558 -13.85 -5.09 17.57
N ASP A 559 -13.42 -4.41 16.52
CA ASP A 559 -14.36 -3.82 15.58
C ASP A 559 -15.19 -4.90 14.85
N GLU A 560 -16.38 -4.51 14.41
CA GLU A 560 -17.35 -5.41 13.77
C GLU A 560 -16.77 -6.09 12.51
N GLN A 561 -15.89 -5.42 11.77
CA GLN A 561 -15.28 -5.96 10.57
C GLN A 561 -14.29 -7.08 10.88
N ILE A 562 -13.49 -6.95 11.94
CA ILE A 562 -12.62 -8.04 12.43
C ILE A 562 -13.46 -9.23 12.88
N ILE A 563 -14.55 -9.01 13.61
CA ILE A 563 -15.46 -10.09 14.04
C ILE A 563 -16.06 -10.80 12.82
N TRP A 564 -16.52 -10.02 11.83
CA TRP A 564 -17.07 -10.54 10.58
C TRP A 564 -16.06 -11.41 9.82
N GLU A 565 -14.85 -10.89 9.60
CA GLU A 565 -13.78 -11.61 8.88
C GLU A 565 -13.35 -12.87 9.64
N THR A 566 -13.25 -12.81 10.97
CA THR A 566 -12.93 -13.97 11.82
C THR A 566 -13.96 -15.08 11.64
N LYS A 567 -15.25 -14.74 11.72
CA LYS A 567 -16.35 -15.70 11.50
C LYS A 567 -16.38 -16.23 10.08
N TYR A 568 -16.02 -15.39 9.10
CA TYR A 568 -16.02 -15.79 7.68
C TYR A 568 -14.93 -16.81 7.42
N ARG A 569 -13.71 -16.56 7.91
CA ARG A 569 -12.58 -17.50 7.79
C ARG A 569 -12.80 -18.78 8.58
N LEU A 570 -13.38 -18.70 9.77
CA LEU A 570 -13.78 -19.86 10.56
C LEU A 570 -14.77 -20.75 9.79
N THR A 571 -15.81 -20.14 9.21
CA THR A 571 -16.82 -20.87 8.42
C THR A 571 -16.21 -21.52 7.18
N LEU A 572 -15.29 -20.84 6.48
CA LEU A 572 -14.55 -21.43 5.36
C LEU A 572 -13.69 -22.63 5.79
N ALA A 573 -13.01 -22.53 6.93
CA ALA A 573 -12.18 -23.62 7.45
C ALA A 573 -13.02 -24.84 7.86
N TYR A 574 -14.17 -24.64 8.52
CA TYR A 574 -15.12 -25.73 8.78
C TYR A 574 -15.62 -26.38 7.48
N ALA A 575 -15.89 -25.59 6.44
CA ALA A 575 -16.30 -26.14 5.15
C ALA A 575 -15.21 -27.03 4.53
N ARG A 576 -13.93 -26.63 4.61
CA ARG A 576 -12.79 -27.43 4.12
C ARG A 576 -12.63 -28.73 4.90
N ASN A 577 -12.83 -28.71 6.21
CA ASN A 577 -12.79 -29.88 7.07
C ASN A 577 -14.06 -30.75 7.00
N LYS A 578 -15.09 -30.32 6.27
CA LYS A 578 -16.41 -30.97 6.22
C LYS A 578 -17.03 -31.14 7.62
N ASP A 579 -16.79 -30.17 8.49
CA ASP A 579 -17.28 -30.15 9.86
C ASP A 579 -18.73 -29.67 9.91
N GLU A 580 -19.58 -30.35 10.70
CA GLU A 580 -21.00 -30.01 10.85
C GLU A 580 -21.23 -28.66 11.54
N ASN A 581 -20.27 -28.20 12.35
CA ASN A 581 -20.29 -26.87 12.98
C ASN A 581 -20.41 -25.73 11.94
N PHE A 582 -20.05 -26.00 10.68
CA PHE A 582 -20.31 -25.10 9.56
C PHE A 582 -21.74 -24.53 9.56
N PHE A 583 -22.76 -25.37 9.79
CA PHE A 583 -24.16 -24.95 9.69
C PHE A 583 -24.59 -24.04 10.84
N GLU A 584 -23.95 -24.14 12.00
CA GLU A 584 -24.15 -23.21 13.11
C GLU A 584 -23.57 -21.84 12.74
N HIS A 585 -22.31 -21.81 12.29
CA HIS A 585 -21.59 -20.57 12.05
C HIS A 585 -22.06 -19.81 10.80
N VAL A 586 -22.50 -20.51 9.75
CA VAL A 586 -22.97 -19.86 8.52
C VAL A 586 -24.22 -19.00 8.76
N ASN A 587 -25.05 -19.35 9.74
CA ASN A 587 -26.27 -18.59 10.06
C ASN A 587 -25.99 -17.14 10.48
N TYR A 588 -24.79 -16.83 10.99
CA TYR A 588 -24.39 -15.45 11.28
C TYR A 588 -24.50 -14.53 10.05
N PHE A 589 -24.22 -15.07 8.86
CA PHE A 589 -24.24 -14.31 7.60
C PHE A 589 -25.65 -14.18 7.01
N LYS A 590 -26.65 -14.80 7.62
CA LYS A 590 -28.02 -14.75 7.15
C LYS A 590 -28.67 -13.45 7.63
N ASN A 591 -28.78 -12.49 6.73
CA ASN A 591 -29.36 -11.17 7.01
C ASN A 591 -30.43 -10.82 5.97
N GLU A 592 -31.54 -10.24 6.42
CA GLU A 592 -32.65 -9.77 5.57
C GLU A 592 -32.20 -8.77 4.49
N LYS A 593 -31.18 -7.95 4.78
CA LYS A 593 -30.70 -6.91 3.84
C LYS A 593 -29.66 -7.42 2.84
N ASN A 594 -28.82 -8.37 3.22
CA ASN A 594 -27.75 -8.89 2.37
C ASN A 594 -27.32 -10.29 2.85
N SER A 595 -27.76 -11.33 2.14
CA SER A 595 -27.39 -12.73 2.40
C SER A 595 -26.32 -13.25 1.40
N LEU A 596 -25.53 -12.36 0.79
CA LEU A 596 -24.52 -12.73 -0.21
C LEU A 596 -23.53 -13.77 0.34
N ASP A 597 -22.89 -13.47 1.47
CA ASP A 597 -21.90 -14.35 2.07
C ASP A 597 -22.52 -15.66 2.56
N TYR A 598 -23.74 -15.63 3.09
CA TYR A 598 -24.48 -16.83 3.47
C TYR A 598 -24.67 -17.79 2.29
N TYR A 599 -25.15 -17.28 1.15
CA TYR A 599 -25.34 -18.10 -0.05
C TYR A 599 -24.01 -18.55 -0.64
N PHE A 600 -23.00 -17.69 -0.67
CA PHE A 600 -21.68 -18.07 -1.16
C PHE A 600 -21.05 -19.19 -0.32
N LEU A 601 -21.04 -19.05 1.01
CA LEU A 601 -20.46 -20.05 1.93
C LEU A 601 -21.19 -21.39 1.84
N LEU A 602 -22.52 -21.40 1.70
CA LEU A 602 -23.28 -22.64 1.46
C LEU A 602 -22.91 -23.28 0.13
N GLY A 603 -22.83 -22.50 -0.95
CA GLY A 603 -22.39 -23.00 -2.25
C GLY A 603 -20.98 -23.60 -2.18
N PHE A 604 -20.09 -22.93 -1.45
CA PHE A 604 -18.72 -23.39 -1.20
C PHE A 604 -18.68 -24.71 -0.42
N TYR A 605 -19.42 -24.83 0.69
CA TYR A 605 -19.54 -26.07 1.45
C TYR A 605 -20.03 -27.22 0.59
N TYR A 606 -21.13 -27.02 -0.16
CA TYR A 606 -21.69 -28.06 -1.03
C TYR A 606 -20.74 -28.48 -2.14
N ARG A 607 -19.90 -27.55 -2.64
CA ARG A 607 -18.81 -27.89 -3.57
C ARG A 607 -17.80 -28.83 -2.91
N ILE A 608 -17.34 -28.54 -1.69
CA ILE A 608 -16.33 -29.34 -0.97
C ILE A 608 -16.85 -30.75 -0.62
N VAL A 609 -18.14 -30.90 -0.31
CA VAL A 609 -18.77 -32.23 -0.12
C VAL A 609 -19.20 -32.89 -1.45
N ASN A 610 -18.75 -32.36 -2.58
CA ASN A 610 -18.99 -32.86 -3.94
C ASN A 610 -20.48 -32.92 -4.36
N ASN A 611 -21.33 -32.08 -3.77
CA ASN A 611 -22.72 -31.88 -4.19
C ASN A 611 -22.82 -30.68 -5.16
N LYS A 612 -22.50 -30.95 -6.43
CA LYS A 612 -22.37 -29.92 -7.48
C LYS A 612 -23.69 -29.21 -7.77
N GLU A 613 -24.81 -29.93 -7.71
CA GLU A 613 -26.16 -29.40 -7.97
C GLU A 613 -26.55 -28.34 -6.94
N LYS A 614 -26.42 -28.66 -5.64
CA LYS A 614 -26.67 -27.69 -4.57
C LYS A 614 -25.68 -26.54 -4.60
N ALA A 615 -24.41 -26.81 -4.89
CA ALA A 615 -23.39 -25.77 -5.00
C ALA A 615 -23.78 -24.71 -6.06
N LEU A 616 -24.18 -25.15 -7.26
CA LEU A 616 -24.67 -24.26 -8.32
C LEU A 616 -25.91 -23.48 -7.88
N GLU A 617 -26.89 -24.13 -7.26
CA GLU A 617 -28.10 -23.47 -6.74
C GLU A 617 -27.74 -22.28 -5.84
N TYR A 618 -26.86 -22.50 -4.87
CA TYR A 618 -26.45 -21.47 -3.92
C TYR A 618 -25.56 -20.39 -4.54
N PHE A 619 -24.66 -20.73 -5.46
CA PHE A 619 -23.88 -19.71 -6.17
C PHE A 619 -24.77 -18.82 -7.06
N TYR A 620 -25.81 -19.37 -7.69
CA TYR A 620 -26.78 -18.56 -8.43
C TYR A 620 -27.63 -17.68 -7.49
N LYS A 621 -27.99 -18.15 -6.29
CA LYS A 621 -28.61 -17.29 -5.26
C LYS A 621 -27.67 -16.17 -4.80
N ALA A 622 -26.37 -16.42 -4.69
CA ALA A 622 -25.40 -15.35 -4.42
C ALA A 622 -25.37 -14.33 -5.57
N LEU A 623 -25.42 -14.78 -6.82
CA LEU A 623 -25.46 -13.89 -8.00
C LEU A 623 -26.79 -13.14 -8.16
N SER A 624 -27.91 -13.65 -7.62
CA SER A 624 -29.17 -12.88 -7.61
C SER A 624 -29.13 -11.72 -6.60
N VAL A 625 -28.33 -11.84 -5.53
CA VAL A 625 -28.06 -10.75 -4.59
C VAL A 625 -27.04 -9.76 -5.18
N TYR A 626 -25.96 -10.26 -5.76
CA TYR A 626 -24.93 -9.44 -6.41
C TYR A 626 -24.43 -10.09 -7.70
N SER A 627 -24.96 -9.61 -8.84
CA SER A 627 -24.69 -10.20 -10.17
C SER A 627 -23.23 -10.15 -10.56
N GLU A 628 -22.44 -9.24 -10.00
CA GLU A 628 -21.02 -9.06 -10.32
C GLU A 628 -20.08 -9.78 -9.34
N HIS A 629 -20.61 -10.66 -8.46
CA HIS A 629 -19.81 -11.40 -7.48
C HIS A 629 -18.80 -12.34 -8.16
N SER A 630 -17.58 -11.85 -8.35
CA SER A 630 -16.52 -12.54 -9.12
C SER A 630 -16.17 -13.92 -8.58
N ILE A 631 -16.19 -14.11 -7.26
CA ILE A 631 -15.85 -15.39 -6.63
C ILE A 631 -16.90 -16.45 -6.98
N SER A 632 -18.20 -16.14 -6.86
CA SER A 632 -19.27 -17.07 -7.29
C SER A 632 -19.18 -17.41 -8.77
N LYS A 633 -18.91 -16.43 -9.65
CA LYS A 633 -18.72 -16.69 -11.09
C LYS A 633 -17.56 -17.65 -11.34
N ARG A 634 -16.43 -17.48 -10.65
CA ARG A 634 -15.28 -18.39 -10.71
C ARG A 634 -15.66 -19.81 -10.27
N GLU A 635 -16.35 -19.94 -9.14
CA GLU A 635 -16.76 -21.26 -8.62
C GLU A 635 -17.72 -21.99 -9.58
N ILE A 636 -18.67 -21.27 -10.19
CA ILE A 636 -19.59 -21.81 -11.20
C ILE A 636 -18.82 -22.33 -12.43
N VAL A 637 -17.87 -21.55 -12.94
CA VAL A 637 -17.00 -21.98 -14.06
C VAL A 637 -16.26 -23.27 -13.70
N ASN A 638 -15.63 -23.32 -12.52
CA ASN A 638 -14.91 -24.51 -12.06
C ASN A 638 -15.83 -25.75 -11.96
N ILE A 639 -17.06 -25.59 -11.48
CA ILE A 639 -18.03 -26.69 -11.41
C ILE A 639 -18.39 -27.17 -12.83
N TYR A 640 -18.71 -26.27 -13.75
CA TYR A 640 -19.05 -26.65 -15.13
C TYR A 640 -17.88 -27.33 -15.85
N LEU A 641 -16.66 -26.83 -15.70
CA LEU A 641 -15.45 -27.48 -16.21
C LEU A 641 -15.31 -28.91 -15.66
N SER A 642 -15.54 -29.11 -14.36
CA SER A 642 -15.49 -30.43 -13.73
C SER A 642 -16.58 -31.40 -14.20
N LYS A 643 -17.69 -30.89 -14.76
CA LYS A 643 -18.79 -31.68 -15.34
C LYS A 643 -18.62 -31.89 -16.85
N GLY A 644 -17.58 -31.31 -17.47
CA GLY A 644 -17.40 -31.31 -18.93
C GLY A 644 -18.39 -30.42 -19.69
N GLN A 645 -19.07 -29.51 -18.97
CA GLN A 645 -20.09 -28.59 -19.50
C GLN A 645 -19.43 -27.29 -19.99
N TYR A 646 -18.59 -27.41 -21.02
CA TYR A 646 -17.74 -26.32 -21.50
C TYR A 646 -18.54 -25.16 -22.12
N ARG A 647 -19.70 -25.46 -22.76
CA ARG A 647 -20.57 -24.46 -23.39
C ARG A 647 -21.21 -23.53 -22.37
N GLU A 648 -21.66 -24.11 -21.27
CA GLU A 648 -22.29 -23.42 -20.15
C GLU A 648 -21.26 -22.55 -19.40
N ALA A 649 -20.00 -22.99 -19.34
CA ALA A 649 -18.91 -22.25 -18.72
C ALA A 649 -18.37 -21.10 -19.57
N LEU A 650 -18.42 -21.17 -20.90
CA LEU A 650 -17.67 -20.30 -21.81
C LEU A 650 -17.90 -18.80 -21.56
N SER A 651 -19.16 -18.36 -21.47
CA SER A 651 -19.47 -16.94 -21.29
C SER A 651 -18.96 -16.40 -19.96
N LEU A 652 -19.12 -17.17 -18.88
CA LEU A 652 -18.65 -16.78 -17.55
C LEU A 652 -17.11 -16.84 -17.45
N ALA A 653 -16.47 -17.81 -18.10
CA ALA A 653 -15.02 -17.93 -18.15
C ALA A 653 -14.39 -16.74 -18.89
N LYS A 654 -14.98 -16.35 -20.02
CA LYS A 654 -14.60 -15.14 -20.76
C LYS A 654 -14.75 -13.89 -19.91
N GLU A 655 -15.88 -13.73 -19.22
CA GLU A 655 -16.13 -12.57 -18.36
C GLU A 655 -15.11 -12.47 -17.22
N ASN A 656 -14.78 -13.60 -16.57
CA ASN A 656 -13.76 -13.65 -15.53
C ASN A 656 -12.38 -13.24 -16.06
N TYR A 657 -12.01 -13.71 -17.26
CA TYR A 657 -10.78 -13.31 -17.94
C TYR A 657 -10.76 -11.82 -18.28
N GLU A 658 -11.81 -11.29 -18.90
CA GLU A 658 -11.87 -9.89 -19.31
C GLU A 658 -11.78 -8.92 -18.12
N LYS A 659 -12.28 -9.33 -16.95
CA LYS A 659 -12.16 -8.57 -15.70
C LYS A 659 -10.76 -8.62 -15.07
N LYS A 660 -10.04 -9.74 -15.21
CA LYS A 660 -8.72 -9.97 -14.59
C LYS A 660 -7.80 -10.70 -15.58
N ARG A 661 -7.31 -9.96 -16.57
CA ARG A 661 -6.56 -10.51 -17.71
C ARG A 661 -5.22 -11.15 -17.33
N THR A 662 -4.62 -10.74 -16.21
CA THR A 662 -3.34 -11.29 -15.72
C THR A 662 -3.49 -12.56 -14.90
N ASN A 663 -4.72 -12.96 -14.53
CA ASN A 663 -4.93 -14.16 -13.74
C ASN A 663 -4.82 -15.41 -14.63
N ILE A 664 -3.73 -16.16 -14.45
CA ILE A 664 -3.42 -17.37 -15.23
C ILE A 664 -4.49 -18.46 -15.13
N PHE A 665 -5.25 -18.53 -14.03
CA PHE A 665 -6.32 -19.52 -13.88
C PHE A 665 -7.58 -19.14 -14.66
N HIS A 666 -7.91 -17.84 -14.73
CA HIS A 666 -9.01 -17.36 -15.59
C HIS A 666 -8.66 -17.48 -17.08
N LEU A 667 -7.41 -17.14 -17.45
CA LEU A 667 -6.84 -17.38 -18.77
C LEU A 667 -6.99 -18.86 -19.17
N HIS A 668 -6.49 -19.76 -18.31
CA HIS A 668 -6.54 -21.20 -18.56
C HIS A 668 -7.98 -21.74 -18.62
N SER A 669 -8.87 -21.31 -17.72
CA SER A 669 -10.28 -21.72 -17.74
C SER A 669 -10.97 -21.32 -19.06
N TYR A 670 -10.70 -20.11 -19.54
CA TYR A 670 -11.24 -19.62 -20.81
C TYR A 670 -10.67 -20.39 -22.00
N PHE A 671 -9.35 -20.65 -22.01
CA PHE A 671 -8.70 -21.51 -23.00
C PHE A 671 -9.33 -22.90 -23.05
N VAL A 672 -9.49 -23.57 -21.90
CA VAL A 672 -10.08 -24.92 -21.81
C VAL A 672 -11.50 -24.92 -22.37
N CYS A 673 -12.33 -23.93 -22.01
CA CYS A 673 -13.68 -23.79 -22.58
C CYS A 673 -13.63 -23.70 -24.11
N LEU A 674 -12.73 -22.90 -24.68
CA LEU A 674 -12.61 -22.71 -26.13
C LEU A 674 -12.16 -24.00 -26.85
N VAL A 675 -11.08 -24.63 -26.39
CA VAL A 675 -10.48 -25.78 -27.10
C VAL A 675 -11.30 -27.05 -26.96
N ARG A 676 -11.97 -27.26 -25.83
CA ARG A 676 -12.71 -28.51 -25.57
C ARG A 676 -14.16 -28.48 -26.05
N GLN A 677 -14.75 -27.30 -26.26
CA GLN A 677 -16.10 -27.12 -26.81
C GLN A 677 -16.16 -27.30 -28.33
N ASN A 678 -15.14 -26.84 -29.03
CA ASN A 678 -15.18 -26.64 -30.47
C ASN A 678 -14.62 -27.86 -31.22
N VAL A 679 -15.30 -28.22 -32.31
CA VAL A 679 -14.84 -29.26 -33.26
C VAL A 679 -14.14 -28.62 -34.48
N LYS A 680 -14.40 -27.33 -34.72
CA LYS A 680 -13.77 -26.50 -35.76
C LYS A 680 -13.50 -25.11 -35.19
N PHE A 681 -12.36 -24.54 -35.52
CA PHE A 681 -11.93 -23.23 -35.06
C PHE A 681 -11.92 -22.25 -36.22
N SER A 682 -12.49 -21.06 -36.01
CA SER A 682 -12.31 -19.94 -36.94
C SER A 682 -10.92 -19.31 -36.76
N ASN A 683 -10.47 -18.53 -37.74
CA ASN A 683 -9.23 -17.75 -37.61
C ASN A 683 -9.25 -16.84 -36.37
N ARG A 684 -10.42 -16.32 -36.00
CA ARG A 684 -10.59 -15.49 -34.80
C ARG A 684 -10.40 -16.31 -33.52
N ASP A 685 -10.91 -17.54 -33.47
CA ASP A 685 -10.73 -18.42 -32.31
C ASP A 685 -9.26 -18.77 -32.11
N ILE A 686 -8.55 -19.09 -33.21
CA ILE A 686 -7.12 -19.39 -33.18
C ILE A 686 -6.31 -18.18 -32.68
N GLN A 687 -6.63 -16.97 -33.14
CA GLN A 687 -6.01 -15.74 -32.65
C GLN A 687 -6.23 -15.52 -31.15
N ILE A 688 -7.46 -15.75 -30.66
CA ILE A 688 -7.77 -15.64 -29.23
C ILE A 688 -6.97 -16.68 -28.45
N ILE A 689 -6.95 -17.93 -28.89
CA ILE A 689 -6.22 -19.02 -28.25
C ILE A 689 -4.72 -18.69 -28.14
N HIS A 690 -4.09 -18.25 -29.23
CA HIS A 690 -2.70 -17.80 -29.20
C HIS A 690 -2.49 -16.65 -28.23
N GLY A 691 -3.35 -15.63 -28.25
CA GLY A 691 -3.27 -14.52 -27.30
C GLY A 691 -3.35 -14.96 -25.83
N LEU A 692 -4.19 -15.95 -25.50
CA LEU A 692 -4.26 -16.52 -24.16
C LEU A 692 -2.98 -17.28 -23.79
N MET A 693 -2.45 -18.08 -24.72
CA MET A 693 -1.20 -18.84 -24.51
C MET A 693 -0.01 -17.90 -24.32
N ASP A 694 0.11 -16.86 -25.15
CA ASP A 694 1.18 -15.86 -25.04
C ASP A 694 1.08 -15.06 -23.74
N ALA A 695 -0.14 -14.74 -23.29
CA ALA A 695 -0.36 -14.07 -22.00
C ALA A 695 0.09 -14.94 -20.82
N VAL A 696 -0.19 -16.25 -20.84
CA VAL A 696 0.30 -17.18 -19.82
C VAL A 696 1.81 -17.30 -19.90
N ARG A 697 2.39 -17.47 -21.09
CA ARG A 697 3.85 -17.58 -21.30
C ARG A 697 4.63 -16.40 -20.75
N ASN A 698 4.09 -15.19 -20.91
CA ASN A 698 4.73 -13.95 -20.47
C ASN A 698 4.40 -13.56 -19.02
N SER A 699 3.62 -14.39 -18.31
CA SER A 699 3.25 -14.13 -16.92
C SER A 699 4.44 -14.36 -15.97
N LEU A 700 4.53 -13.54 -14.93
CA LEU A 700 5.52 -13.69 -13.86
C LEU A 700 5.06 -14.66 -12.75
N ASP A 701 3.85 -15.22 -12.86
CA ASP A 701 3.34 -16.18 -11.89
C ASP A 701 4.17 -17.47 -11.89
N ILE A 702 4.49 -17.98 -10.69
CA ILE A 702 5.30 -19.20 -10.53
C ILE A 702 4.69 -20.43 -11.23
N LYS A 703 3.37 -20.50 -11.40
CA LYS A 703 2.67 -21.61 -12.07
C LYS A 703 2.45 -21.38 -13.56
N ALA A 704 2.89 -20.25 -14.11
CA ALA A 704 2.65 -19.89 -15.51
C ALA A 704 3.23 -20.93 -16.49
N GLU A 705 4.48 -21.33 -16.28
CA GLU A 705 5.17 -22.31 -17.13
C GLU A 705 4.48 -23.69 -17.08
N ASP A 706 4.06 -24.12 -15.88
CA ASP A 706 3.35 -25.38 -15.68
C ASP A 706 2.03 -25.42 -16.46
N ILE A 707 1.26 -24.33 -16.40
CA ILE A 707 0.01 -24.17 -17.14
C ILE A 707 0.28 -24.05 -18.64
N TYR A 708 1.30 -23.29 -19.06
CA TYR A 708 1.63 -23.08 -20.46
C TYR A 708 1.91 -24.40 -21.19
N ARG A 709 2.77 -25.25 -20.61
CA ARG A 709 3.07 -26.58 -21.18
C ARG A 709 1.83 -27.47 -21.29
N CYS A 710 0.91 -27.33 -20.34
CA CYS A 710 -0.38 -28.01 -20.38
C CYS A 710 -1.26 -27.50 -21.54
N MET A 711 -1.30 -26.18 -21.74
CA MET A 711 -2.00 -25.54 -22.86
C MET A 711 -1.39 -25.95 -24.20
N GLU A 712 -0.06 -26.05 -24.33
CA GLU A 712 0.60 -26.52 -25.55
C GLU A 712 0.16 -27.94 -25.93
N GLY A 713 0.15 -28.86 -24.96
CA GLY A 713 -0.31 -30.23 -25.20
C GLY A 713 -1.77 -30.31 -25.62
N GLU A 714 -2.65 -29.51 -24.99
CA GLU A 714 -4.06 -29.44 -25.39
C GLU A 714 -4.27 -28.76 -26.75
N TYR A 715 -3.47 -27.76 -27.08
CA TYR A 715 -3.50 -27.09 -28.37
C TYR A 715 -3.16 -28.06 -29.50
N GLU A 716 -2.09 -28.85 -29.35
CA GLU A 716 -1.72 -29.86 -30.35
C GLU A 716 -2.83 -30.88 -30.55
N PHE A 717 -3.50 -31.31 -29.47
CA PHE A 717 -4.58 -32.30 -29.57
C PHE A 717 -5.86 -31.72 -30.19
N TYR A 718 -6.37 -30.61 -29.66
CA TYR A 718 -7.69 -30.08 -30.03
C TYR A 718 -7.65 -29.21 -31.29
N VAL A 719 -6.58 -28.43 -31.50
CA VAL A 719 -6.48 -27.47 -32.60
C VAL A 719 -5.73 -28.07 -33.79
N ASN A 720 -4.53 -28.61 -33.56
CA ASN A 720 -3.71 -29.19 -34.65
C ASN A 720 -4.09 -30.63 -35.00
N ASN A 721 -4.88 -31.31 -34.17
CA ASN A 721 -5.25 -32.72 -34.31
C ASN A 721 -4.04 -33.70 -34.31
N ASP A 722 -2.94 -33.34 -33.63
CA ASP A 722 -1.72 -34.14 -33.51
C ASP A 722 -1.69 -34.87 -32.15
N LEU A 723 -2.27 -36.08 -32.13
CA LEU A 723 -2.34 -36.92 -30.91
C LEU A 723 -0.95 -37.37 -30.42
N PRO A 724 -0.03 -37.88 -31.26
CA PRO A 724 1.31 -38.27 -30.79
C PRO A 724 2.06 -37.12 -30.13
N LYS A 725 2.08 -35.93 -30.76
CA LYS A 725 2.78 -34.76 -30.24
C LYS A 725 2.15 -34.24 -28.95
N ALA A 726 0.82 -34.22 -28.86
CA ALA A 726 0.13 -33.85 -27.63
C ALA A 726 0.49 -34.77 -26.44
N ILE A 727 0.50 -36.08 -26.67
CA ILE A 727 0.88 -37.06 -25.62
C ILE A 727 2.34 -36.85 -25.21
N GLU A 728 3.23 -36.61 -26.17
CA GLU A 728 4.65 -36.35 -25.89
C GLU A 728 4.82 -35.11 -25.01
N ILE A 729 4.23 -33.98 -25.39
CA ILE A 729 4.29 -32.71 -24.64
C ILE A 729 3.74 -32.90 -23.23
N LEU A 730 2.56 -33.51 -23.07
CA LEU A 730 1.95 -33.69 -21.75
C LEU A 730 2.74 -34.67 -20.87
N LYS A 731 3.32 -35.73 -21.43
CA LYS A 731 4.21 -36.62 -20.67
C LYS A 731 5.50 -35.93 -20.24
N ASN A 732 6.05 -35.06 -21.09
CA ASN A 732 7.21 -34.24 -20.73
C ASN A 732 6.84 -33.21 -19.65
N ALA A 733 5.67 -32.58 -19.74
CA ALA A 733 5.15 -31.68 -18.71
C ALA A 733 4.99 -32.39 -17.36
N ILE A 734 4.50 -33.65 -17.32
CA ILE A 734 4.44 -34.44 -16.06
C ILE A 734 5.82 -34.63 -15.41
N LYS A 735 6.90 -34.69 -16.19
CA LYS A 735 8.26 -34.83 -15.67
C LYS A 735 8.84 -33.51 -15.17
N LEU A 736 8.57 -32.43 -15.90
CA LEU A 736 9.22 -31.13 -15.69
C LEU A 736 8.44 -30.20 -14.76
N ASN A 737 7.12 -30.34 -14.66
CA ASN A 737 6.28 -29.46 -13.85
C ASN A 737 6.42 -29.79 -12.36
N GLU A 738 6.40 -28.75 -11.53
CA GLU A 738 6.28 -28.91 -10.07
C GLU A 738 4.89 -29.47 -9.74
N ASN A 739 3.84 -28.89 -10.34
CA ASN A 739 2.48 -29.43 -10.24
C ASN A 739 2.16 -30.37 -11.42
N LYS A 740 2.24 -31.67 -11.13
CA LYS A 740 1.96 -32.74 -12.10
C LYS A 740 0.47 -32.97 -12.36
N LEU A 741 -0.44 -32.40 -11.56
CA LEU A 741 -1.88 -32.64 -11.72
C LEU A 741 -2.45 -32.01 -13.00
N PHE A 742 -2.00 -30.81 -13.38
CA PHE A 742 -2.49 -30.15 -14.59
C PHE A 742 -2.29 -31.02 -15.84
N PRO A 743 -1.05 -31.41 -16.21
CA PRO A 743 -0.84 -32.23 -17.40
C PRO A 743 -1.41 -33.64 -17.27
N LYS A 744 -1.49 -34.22 -16.05
CA LYS A 744 -2.19 -35.49 -15.81
C LYS A 744 -3.69 -35.39 -16.15
N LYS A 745 -4.39 -34.34 -15.69
CA LYS A 745 -5.83 -34.15 -15.95
C LYS A 745 -6.09 -34.01 -17.44
N SER A 746 -5.28 -33.24 -18.15
CA SER A 746 -5.41 -33.08 -19.61
C SER A 746 -5.14 -34.37 -20.36
N LEU A 747 -4.13 -35.13 -19.95
CA LEU A 747 -3.81 -36.42 -20.56
C LEU A 747 -4.90 -37.47 -20.32
N LEU A 748 -5.48 -37.51 -19.11
CA LEU A 748 -6.64 -38.37 -18.79
C LEU A 748 -7.85 -38.03 -19.66
N GLU A 749 -8.15 -36.75 -19.87
CA GLU A 749 -9.25 -36.33 -20.73
C GLU A 749 -9.01 -36.72 -22.20
N ILE A 750 -7.77 -36.58 -22.70
CA ILE A 750 -7.39 -36.99 -24.06
C ILE A 750 -7.54 -38.51 -24.23
N TYR A 751 -7.03 -39.30 -23.28
CA TYR A 751 -7.17 -40.76 -23.31
C TYR A 751 -8.63 -41.19 -23.27
N ARG A 752 -9.45 -40.56 -22.43
CA ARG A 752 -10.88 -40.79 -22.37
C ARG A 752 -11.56 -40.45 -23.71
N LYS A 753 -11.21 -39.33 -24.36
CA LYS A 753 -11.79 -38.94 -25.65
C LYS A 753 -11.36 -39.82 -26.83
N ARG A 754 -10.26 -40.55 -26.72
CA ARG A 754 -9.73 -41.46 -27.75
C ARG A 754 -9.90 -42.94 -27.38
N ASP A 755 -10.70 -43.23 -26.37
CA ASP A 755 -10.99 -44.59 -25.88
C ASP A 755 -9.73 -45.42 -25.56
N MET A 756 -8.67 -44.76 -25.06
CA MET A 756 -7.39 -45.39 -24.70
C MET A 756 -7.40 -45.92 -23.25
N SER A 757 -8.29 -46.88 -22.95
CA SER A 757 -8.54 -47.41 -21.59
C SER A 757 -7.26 -47.86 -20.87
N ASP A 758 -6.40 -48.62 -21.53
CA ASP A 758 -5.18 -49.16 -20.91
C ASP A 758 -4.21 -48.05 -20.46
N ALA A 759 -4.10 -46.98 -21.26
CA ALA A 759 -3.25 -45.84 -20.93
C ALA A 759 -3.88 -44.97 -19.84
N TYR A 760 -5.21 -44.85 -19.85
CA TYR A 760 -6.01 -44.16 -18.85
C TYR A 760 -5.84 -44.81 -17.47
N ASP A 761 -6.04 -46.12 -17.38
CA ASP A 761 -5.96 -46.89 -16.12
C ASP A 761 -4.52 -46.90 -15.57
N LYS A 762 -3.52 -47.05 -16.44
CA LYS A 762 -2.10 -46.96 -16.04
C LYS A 762 -1.76 -45.59 -15.46
N LEU A 763 -2.28 -44.51 -16.06
CA LEU A 763 -2.03 -43.16 -15.56
C LEU A 763 -2.76 -42.90 -14.24
N LEU A 764 -3.99 -43.38 -14.08
CA LEU A 764 -4.74 -43.32 -12.82
C LEU A 764 -4.05 -44.07 -11.68
N ALA A 765 -3.49 -45.25 -11.96
CA ALA A 765 -2.80 -46.08 -10.98
C ALA A 765 -1.50 -45.46 -10.42
N THR A 766 -0.97 -44.40 -11.05
CA THR A 766 0.24 -43.70 -10.56
C THR A 766 -0.01 -42.70 -9.41
N ASN A 767 -1.17 -42.74 -8.73
CA ASN A 767 -1.51 -41.83 -7.63
C ASN A 767 -1.61 -42.54 -6.26
N LEU A 768 -0.62 -42.29 -5.39
CA LEU A 768 -0.79 -42.25 -3.94
C LEU A 768 -0.35 -40.85 -3.47
N ASN A 769 -1.23 -40.18 -2.71
CA ASN A 769 -1.00 -38.96 -1.90
C ASN A 769 -1.15 -37.57 -2.54
N GLY A 770 -2.29 -37.27 -3.16
CA GLY A 770 -2.68 -35.87 -3.40
C GLY A 770 -4.18 -35.69 -3.55
N ASN A 771 -4.81 -34.98 -2.63
CA ASN A 771 -6.23 -34.59 -2.73
C ASN A 771 -6.51 -33.93 -4.09
N TYR A 772 -7.48 -34.48 -4.82
CA TYR A 772 -7.75 -34.18 -6.24
C TYR A 772 -8.29 -32.76 -6.54
N GLU A 773 -8.51 -31.92 -5.52
CA GLU A 773 -9.35 -30.72 -5.62
C GLU A 773 -8.76 -29.42 -5.05
N GLU A 774 -7.53 -29.41 -4.52
CA GLU A 774 -7.11 -28.32 -3.62
C GLU A 774 -6.32 -27.14 -4.24
N GLU A 775 -6.05 -27.11 -5.54
CA GLU A 775 -5.20 -26.06 -6.13
C GLU A 775 -5.89 -25.12 -7.13
N ASN A 776 -7.06 -24.57 -6.78
CA ASN A 776 -7.68 -23.44 -7.49
C ASN A 776 -8.02 -22.28 -6.57
#